data_AF-A0A7G9NTZ7-F1
#
_entry.id   AF-A0A7G9NTZ7-F1
#
_cell.length_a   1.000
_cell.length_b   1.000
_cell.length_c   1.000
_cell.angle_alpha   90.00
_cell.angle_beta   90.00
_cell.angle_gamma   90.00
#
_symmetry.space_group_name_H-M   'P 1'
#
loop_
_entity.id
_entity.type
_entity.pdbx_description
1 polymer ?
#
loop_
_entity_poly.entity_id
_entity_poly.type
_entity_poly.pdbx_seq_one_letter_code
_entity_poly.pdbx_strand_id
1 'polypeptide(L)'
;MRSLISCFVFYLLLTAPLLADDKPITLGIEAEEFQFHGSWQVANHPRQCSGGGLLFAGGSGAELPAVTAINIPRAGKYHLWVRSHDFPEYQPKARKLTMSVNGKRSEMTFGDSGQAGWTWEPGGAFDLPKGRILLGVHDVAKYWGRIDAIILTTDEKFMPHGRLGNRNQRRIDPVVLEYTEPEHPGFAGPYAMNPLAEREAKVEGDKPAAMLENEWVRYEFMPAVSGERKTIVPRVSVKRDGKWQAVEADPQAEIYMVTAAAEASMRYASGMPTWAQNSLSHIDVTLNDVTMTTAPSHHRPELWRAGDPYRFEPAAAERVGDKVRVTFAPQAVGELVAEWSLEKGRKAARVKLMFTPAQRGVYSLGYHLFFRKPLGAVEEIQLPMMWQRKRLPDKAYAMLDPRTPTPFALAQTGTGEGAMSWAVVGDPSEIPYAWPDGRKPHMGFCIRDEAGNVQPSIYGPVPGTDAAKREAGQAVTFTLNVLVEPGDWYAGYRTAADEVFGLHDYRRNVNISLSDAALNMIDLVKDDEFGGWWRRAKGWYQIESHNTVTHAAPATLVSLYRLTGDEDLYRRRALPTMQYILSRDSVHFTPEPNDPGRYNTGPMNGPTTFYGSSTFSALAELTGGYTPAFAKIALPPDGKVKATHGYTHAAEFNEWAARYRMTGHADDLRQAMKLADEYLEKHVITPSTRPVGYQPFWLLSFVPDWEGLLMMYELTGESRYLDGAAYGARQLMTGIWTQPRFPQGDTTIFPGGKYDGDPWHNHLIARGPFYSRLGFPLRDDSLTEHKAPAWQVSAIGLGFEQPSTLGNDGNRLIYQAVWAPEFLRLARYTGDKAFETYARNATVGRWANYPGYYVAGHMDLVNSPSYPFVGPDQSVIYYHHIVPHLSWVIDYLVADAELLSDGRIVFPSLRENGYAYFDGKVFGHAPGRIFDAEDCWLWFTRGAAVVSNPQINTLTAYNTSKFFAILANQDRREQTTSVALSQQAIGFDPRKVKSVTVRSNDGVQQVELKQGVAQLTLGPRQLVVVEVDGAHIDIAAHHVPTQPAGEGETPTQAAMKVDGIVVKAAAIATGPMIDSWDAYLWCTATEDQAKAVTFEVDTGSGWQSYTDKQYPFEFDVPVQDRQATVKWRVSWTTPAGATVKTGEATLGTVAGAKKPGK
;
A
#
# COMPACT_ATOMS: atom_id res chain seq x y z
N MET A 1 66.26 30.36 -8.28
CA MET A 1 66.90 30.12 -9.59
C MET A 1 65.88 29.49 -10.52
N ARG A 2 65.57 30.17 -11.65
CA ARG A 2 65.10 29.67 -12.97
C ARG A 2 63.82 28.80 -13.03
N SER A 3 62.86 28.94 -13.93
CA SER A 3 62.46 29.92 -14.98
C SER A 3 61.18 29.31 -15.63
N LEU A 4 60.06 30.06 -15.75
CA LEU A 4 59.52 30.65 -17.00
C LEU A 4 59.11 29.65 -18.12
N ILE A 5 57.81 29.60 -18.45
CA ILE A 5 57.19 30.22 -19.65
C ILE A 5 55.65 30.07 -19.56
N SER A 6 54.96 31.21 -19.47
CA SER A 6 53.52 31.40 -19.71
C SER A 6 53.34 31.92 -21.13
N CYS A 7 52.39 31.35 -21.88
CA CYS A 7 51.80 32.01 -23.06
C CYS A 7 50.42 32.56 -22.69
N PHE A 8 50.35 33.89 -22.53
CA PHE A 8 49.13 34.68 -22.45
C PHE A 8 48.75 35.13 -23.88
N VAL A 9 47.53 34.83 -24.32
CA VAL A 9 46.88 35.57 -25.42
C VAL A 9 45.51 36.02 -24.93
N PHE A 10 45.36 37.34 -24.91
CA PHE A 10 44.13 38.10 -24.67
C PHE A 10 43.07 37.79 -25.74
N TYR A 11 41.82 37.57 -25.32
CA TYR A 11 40.65 38.02 -26.09
C TYR A 11 39.54 38.49 -25.15
N LEU A 12 39.03 39.68 -25.48
CA LEU A 12 37.95 40.41 -24.81
C LEU A 12 36.76 39.52 -24.44
N LEU A 13 36.37 39.53 -23.15
CA LEU A 13 35.03 39.17 -22.72
C LEU A 13 34.19 40.44 -22.61
N LEU A 14 33.30 40.62 -23.58
CA LEU A 14 32.13 41.49 -23.48
C LEU A 14 31.34 41.10 -22.22
N THR A 15 31.21 42.03 -21.29
CA THR A 15 30.23 41.96 -20.20
C THR A 15 28.82 42.09 -20.79
N ALA A 16 28.18 40.96 -21.07
CA ALA A 16 26.74 40.94 -21.28
C ALA A 16 26.04 41.24 -19.93
N PRO A 17 25.11 42.21 -19.85
CA PRO A 17 24.28 42.36 -18.66
C PRO A 17 23.45 41.08 -18.47
N LEU A 18 23.35 40.59 -17.23
CA LEU A 18 22.36 39.58 -16.85
C LEU A 18 20.98 40.10 -17.28
N LEU A 19 20.42 39.55 -18.35
CA LEU A 19 19.02 39.70 -18.68
C LEU A 19 18.23 39.06 -17.53
N ALA A 20 17.40 39.87 -16.86
CA ALA A 20 16.38 39.37 -15.96
C ALA A 20 15.46 38.41 -16.75
N ASP A 21 15.06 37.30 -16.13
CA ASP A 21 14.11 36.35 -16.74
C ASP A 21 12.75 37.06 -16.89
N ASP A 22 12.42 37.52 -18.10
CA ASP A 22 11.19 38.26 -18.45
C ASP A 22 9.94 37.37 -18.52
N LYS A 23 10.03 36.10 -18.10
CA LYS A 23 8.87 35.21 -18.07
C LYS A 23 7.82 35.70 -17.05
N PRO A 24 6.53 35.69 -17.42
CA PRO A 24 5.46 35.98 -16.49
C PRO A 24 5.41 34.96 -15.35
N ILE A 25 5.04 35.42 -14.16
CA ILE A 25 4.90 34.58 -12.96
C ILE A 25 3.42 34.38 -12.69
N THR A 26 2.98 33.13 -12.53
CA THR A 26 1.59 32.78 -12.15
C THR A 26 1.62 31.85 -10.94
N LEU A 27 1.10 32.34 -9.82
CA LEU A 27 1.07 31.66 -8.52
C LEU A 27 -0.37 31.26 -8.20
N GLY A 28 -0.59 29.99 -7.84
CA GLY A 28 -1.89 29.45 -7.46
C GLY A 28 -1.90 28.92 -6.03
N ILE A 29 -2.96 29.21 -5.27
CA ILE A 29 -3.14 28.80 -3.87
C ILE A 29 -4.56 28.22 -3.70
N GLU A 30 -4.68 27.08 -3.03
CA GLU A 30 -5.98 26.54 -2.63
C GLU A 30 -6.45 27.24 -1.34
N ALA A 31 -7.72 27.63 -1.27
CA ALA A 31 -8.23 28.40 -0.15
C ALA A 31 -8.26 27.57 1.15
N GLU A 32 -8.53 26.27 1.07
CA GLU A 32 -8.52 25.38 2.23
C GLU A 32 -7.14 25.23 2.90
N GLU A 33 -6.06 25.57 2.18
CA GLU A 33 -4.69 25.54 2.70
C GLU A 33 -4.33 26.77 3.53
N PHE A 34 -5.21 27.77 3.60
CA PHE A 34 -4.98 28.96 4.43
C PHE A 34 -4.63 28.56 5.86
N GLN A 35 -3.56 29.15 6.39
CA GLN A 35 -3.06 28.81 7.72
C GLN A 35 -4.09 29.12 8.83
N PHE A 36 -4.78 30.26 8.73
CA PHE A 36 -5.78 30.69 9.69
C PHE A 36 -7.13 30.75 8.98
N HIS A 37 -8.13 30.02 9.47
CA HIS A 37 -9.45 30.00 8.83
C HIS A 37 -10.39 31.08 9.35
N GLY A 38 -10.06 31.75 10.46
CA GLY A 38 -10.99 32.66 11.10
C GLY A 38 -12.31 31.95 11.38
N SER A 39 -13.42 32.59 11.02
CA SER A 39 -14.76 32.02 11.14
C SER A 39 -15.19 31.16 9.94
N TRP A 40 -14.27 30.90 9.00
CA TRP A 40 -14.53 30.03 7.86
C TRP A 40 -14.33 28.56 8.24
N GLN A 41 -15.09 27.69 7.58
CA GLN A 41 -14.98 26.25 7.73
C GLN A 41 -14.37 25.66 6.47
N VAL A 42 -13.54 24.62 6.61
CA VAL A 42 -13.13 23.81 5.45
C VAL A 42 -14.23 22.80 5.16
N ALA A 43 -14.72 22.78 3.92
CA ALA A 43 -15.67 21.78 3.45
C ALA A 43 -15.03 20.90 2.37
N ASN A 44 -15.10 19.57 2.52
CA ASN A 44 -14.51 18.63 1.57
C ASN A 44 -15.46 18.43 0.37
N HIS A 45 -15.03 18.86 -0.83
CA HIS A 45 -15.79 18.68 -2.08
C HIS A 45 -14.86 18.30 -3.26
N PRO A 46 -14.08 17.20 -3.17
CA PRO A 46 -13.01 16.88 -4.13
C PRO A 46 -13.50 16.70 -5.58
N ARG A 47 -14.78 16.34 -5.78
CA ARG A 47 -15.37 16.19 -7.11
C ARG A 47 -15.71 17.54 -7.79
N GLN A 48 -15.75 18.65 -7.06
CA GLN A 48 -16.20 19.96 -7.57
C GLN A 48 -15.14 21.07 -7.41
N CYS A 49 -14.21 20.91 -6.47
CA CYS A 49 -13.14 21.85 -6.14
C CYS A 49 -11.85 21.59 -6.92
N SER A 50 -10.94 22.56 -6.92
CA SER A 50 -9.60 22.42 -7.51
C SER A 50 -8.73 21.48 -6.67
N GLY A 51 -8.77 21.64 -5.34
CA GLY A 51 -8.14 20.77 -4.36
C GLY A 51 -9.09 19.76 -3.70
N GLY A 52 -8.79 19.45 -2.43
CA GLY A 52 -9.56 18.50 -1.62
C GLY A 52 -10.78 19.13 -0.94
N GLY A 53 -10.84 20.46 -0.88
CA GLY A 53 -11.88 21.20 -0.18
C GLY A 53 -12.10 22.62 -0.70
N LEU A 54 -12.73 23.44 0.14
CA LEU A 54 -12.99 24.87 -0.08
C LEU A 54 -13.15 25.55 1.28
N LEU A 55 -13.01 26.88 1.34
CA LEU A 55 -13.46 27.65 2.50
C LEU A 55 -14.93 28.06 2.35
N PHE A 56 -15.68 27.76 3.40
CA PHE A 56 -17.12 27.84 3.47
C PHE A 56 -17.55 28.69 4.68
N ALA A 57 -18.33 29.74 4.46
CA ALA A 57 -18.99 30.48 5.52
C ALA A 57 -20.38 29.90 5.77
N GLY A 58 -20.72 29.60 7.02
CA GLY A 58 -22.02 29.04 7.40
C GLY A 58 -23.23 29.96 7.13
N GLY A 59 -24.42 29.52 7.51
CA GLY A 59 -25.65 30.32 7.33
C GLY A 59 -25.71 31.63 8.11
N SER A 60 -24.90 31.76 9.17
CA SER A 60 -24.67 33.00 9.93
C SER A 60 -23.53 33.86 9.37
N GLY A 61 -22.86 33.38 8.31
CA GLY A 61 -21.65 34.00 7.77
C GLY A 61 -20.38 33.75 8.60
N ALA A 62 -19.24 34.14 8.04
CA ALA A 62 -17.95 34.11 8.73
C ALA A 62 -17.63 35.51 9.28
N GLU A 63 -17.60 35.69 10.60
CA GLU A 63 -17.27 36.96 11.25
C GLU A 63 -15.83 37.40 10.98
N LEU A 64 -14.87 36.53 11.31
CA LEU A 64 -13.44 36.76 11.13
C LEU A 64 -12.94 36.23 9.77
N PRO A 65 -12.01 36.93 9.11
CA PRO A 65 -11.45 36.50 7.84
C PRO A 65 -10.57 35.26 7.98
N ALA A 66 -10.49 34.45 6.92
CA ALA A 66 -9.40 33.49 6.76
C ALA A 66 -8.15 34.25 6.29
N VAL A 67 -6.98 33.93 6.82
CA VAL A 67 -5.71 34.62 6.55
C VAL A 67 -4.58 33.62 6.30
N THR A 68 -3.69 33.95 5.38
CA THR A 68 -2.46 33.19 5.16
C THR A 68 -1.33 34.05 4.62
N ALA A 69 -0.09 33.54 4.65
CA ALA A 69 1.06 34.19 4.06
C ALA A 69 1.58 33.42 2.84
N ILE A 70 2.10 34.12 1.85
CA ILE A 70 2.74 33.51 0.67
C ILE A 70 4.04 34.24 0.33
N ASN A 71 4.92 33.59 -0.43
CA ASN A 71 6.16 34.21 -0.91
C ASN A 71 6.04 34.69 -2.36
N ILE A 72 6.26 35.98 -2.58
CA ILE A 72 6.32 36.62 -3.90
C ILE A 72 7.76 36.57 -4.42
N PRO A 73 8.02 35.86 -5.55
CA PRO A 73 9.38 35.61 -6.02
C PRO A 73 10.07 36.86 -6.58
N ARG A 74 9.30 37.80 -7.13
CA ARG A 74 9.77 39.07 -7.70
C ARG A 74 8.75 40.18 -7.47
N ALA A 75 9.23 41.36 -7.08
CA ALA A 75 8.40 42.55 -6.95
C ALA A 75 7.79 42.93 -8.30
N GLY A 76 6.55 43.39 -8.30
CA GLY A 76 5.86 43.79 -9.53
C GLY A 76 4.36 43.87 -9.34
N LYS A 77 3.66 44.15 -10.44
CA LYS A 77 2.20 44.22 -10.49
C LYS A 77 1.61 42.83 -10.75
N TYR A 78 0.77 42.35 -9.85
CA TYR A 78 0.09 41.06 -9.95
C TYR A 78 -1.41 41.24 -10.07
N HIS A 79 -2.02 40.54 -11.00
CA HIS A 79 -3.46 40.44 -11.22
C HIS A 79 -4.04 39.30 -10.39
N LEU A 80 -5.07 39.61 -9.61
CA LEU A 80 -5.79 38.67 -8.76
C LEU A 80 -6.92 38.01 -9.54
N TRP A 81 -7.05 36.70 -9.38
CA TRP A 81 -8.22 35.92 -9.77
C TRP A 81 -8.69 35.08 -8.59
N VAL A 82 -10.00 34.99 -8.39
CA VAL A 82 -10.61 34.21 -7.31
C VAL A 82 -11.62 33.22 -7.89
N ARG A 83 -11.54 31.96 -7.48
CA ARG A 83 -12.50 30.93 -7.86
C ARG A 83 -13.57 30.81 -6.78
N SER A 84 -14.78 31.25 -7.09
CA SER A 84 -15.94 31.25 -6.19
C SER A 84 -17.16 30.63 -6.84
N HIS A 85 -18.19 30.37 -6.05
CA HIS A 85 -19.40 29.68 -6.50
C HIS A 85 -20.65 30.53 -6.26
N ASP A 86 -21.47 30.71 -7.30
CA ASP A 86 -22.80 31.31 -7.21
C ASP A 86 -23.88 30.31 -7.65
N PHE A 87 -25.14 30.58 -7.30
CA PHE A 87 -26.29 29.72 -7.57
C PHE A 87 -27.36 30.53 -8.30
N PRO A 88 -27.35 30.54 -9.65
CA PRO A 88 -28.24 31.42 -10.42
C PRO A 88 -29.73 31.15 -10.18
N GLU A 89 -30.07 29.89 -9.87
CA GLU A 89 -31.44 29.45 -9.63
C GLU A 89 -31.88 29.60 -8.16
N TYR A 90 -30.97 29.90 -7.24
CA TYR A 90 -31.25 29.96 -5.80
C TYR A 90 -30.54 31.14 -5.12
N GLN A 91 -31.25 32.27 -5.05
CA GLN A 91 -30.74 33.55 -4.53
C GLN A 91 -29.42 33.95 -5.23
N PRO A 92 -29.48 34.27 -6.53
CA PRO A 92 -28.30 34.66 -7.31
C PRO A 92 -27.62 35.87 -6.68
N LYS A 93 -26.28 35.92 -6.75
CA LYS A 93 -25.48 37.07 -6.30
C LYS A 93 -25.54 37.39 -4.81
N ALA A 94 -26.02 36.46 -3.99
CA ALA A 94 -26.23 36.67 -2.56
C ALA A 94 -25.00 36.35 -1.68
N ARG A 95 -24.00 35.61 -2.19
CA ARG A 95 -22.94 34.96 -1.39
C ARG A 95 -21.60 35.70 -1.46
N LYS A 96 -21.67 37.03 -1.30
CA LYS A 96 -20.56 37.95 -1.59
C LYS A 96 -19.41 37.82 -0.60
N LEU A 97 -18.22 37.66 -1.15
CA LEU A 97 -16.95 37.72 -0.43
C LEU A 97 -15.96 38.64 -1.14
N THR A 98 -14.83 38.91 -0.53
CA THR A 98 -13.77 39.75 -1.09
C THR A 98 -12.42 39.37 -0.49
N MET A 99 -11.34 39.83 -1.13
CA MET A 99 -9.96 39.50 -0.78
C MET A 99 -9.20 40.72 -0.29
N SER A 100 -8.34 40.54 0.70
CA SER A 100 -7.27 41.48 1.03
C SER A 100 -5.95 40.90 0.53
N VAL A 101 -5.16 41.69 -0.20
CA VAL A 101 -3.84 41.31 -0.72
C VAL A 101 -2.83 42.31 -0.17
N ASN A 102 -1.94 41.82 0.69
CA ASN A 102 -0.93 42.58 1.43
C ASN A 102 -1.47 43.85 2.10
N GLY A 103 -2.59 43.71 2.83
CA GLY A 103 -3.24 44.82 3.54
C GLY A 103 -4.17 45.68 2.69
N LYS A 104 -4.14 45.55 1.36
CA LYS A 104 -5.06 46.27 0.46
C LYS A 104 -6.27 45.41 0.11
N ARG A 105 -7.47 45.93 0.37
CA ARG A 105 -8.74 45.29 0.00
C ARG A 105 -8.99 45.37 -1.50
N SER A 106 -9.44 44.28 -2.11
CA SER A 106 -9.96 44.23 -3.48
C SER A 106 -11.21 45.10 -3.58
N GLU A 107 -11.27 45.96 -4.60
CA GLU A 107 -12.47 46.74 -4.93
C GLU A 107 -13.59 45.87 -5.51
N MET A 108 -13.24 44.67 -6.00
CA MET A 108 -14.20 43.69 -6.53
C MET A 108 -14.72 42.78 -5.40
N THR A 109 -16.00 42.44 -5.51
CA THR A 109 -16.63 41.32 -4.79
C THR A 109 -16.62 40.06 -5.66
N PHE A 110 -16.68 38.90 -5.01
CA PHE A 110 -16.70 37.59 -5.63
C PHE A 110 -17.87 36.77 -5.08
N GLY A 111 -18.24 35.69 -5.77
CA GLY A 111 -19.42 34.90 -5.42
C GLY A 111 -20.73 35.59 -5.83
N ASP A 112 -20.66 36.57 -6.73
CA ASP A 112 -21.79 37.27 -7.33
C ASP A 112 -21.77 37.36 -8.86
N SER A 113 -21.09 36.40 -9.49
CA SER A 113 -21.03 36.25 -10.95
C SER A 113 -22.41 36.06 -11.61
N GLY A 114 -23.40 35.47 -10.90
CA GLY A 114 -24.67 35.05 -11.49
C GLY A 114 -24.56 33.85 -12.43
N GLN A 115 -23.41 33.15 -12.45
CA GLN A 115 -23.17 31.96 -13.27
C GLN A 115 -23.36 30.69 -12.45
N ALA A 116 -23.79 29.61 -13.10
CA ALA A 116 -23.91 28.30 -12.45
C ALA A 116 -22.53 27.68 -12.22
N GLY A 117 -22.27 27.24 -10.98
CA GLY A 117 -21.05 26.51 -10.67
C GLY A 117 -19.88 27.40 -10.26
N TRP A 118 -18.69 26.78 -10.24
CA TRP A 118 -17.43 27.45 -9.91
C TRP A 118 -16.92 28.30 -11.07
N THR A 119 -16.66 29.58 -10.82
CA THR A 119 -16.21 30.54 -11.81
C THR A 119 -14.97 31.28 -11.32
N TRP A 120 -14.02 31.55 -12.22
CA TRP A 120 -12.91 32.47 -11.94
C TRP A 120 -13.34 33.92 -12.18
N GLU A 121 -13.25 34.74 -11.14
CA GLU A 121 -13.68 36.12 -11.13
C GLU A 121 -12.44 37.05 -10.97
N PRO A 122 -12.29 38.10 -11.80
CA PRO A 122 -11.13 38.99 -11.76
C PRO A 122 -11.22 39.93 -10.54
N GLY A 123 -10.11 40.05 -9.80
CA GLY A 123 -10.01 40.76 -8.52
C GLY A 123 -9.22 42.07 -8.55
N GLY A 124 -8.86 42.56 -9.74
CA GLY A 124 -8.01 43.74 -9.90
C GLY A 124 -6.51 43.44 -9.84
N ALA A 125 -5.70 44.50 -9.75
CA ALA A 125 -4.24 44.40 -9.76
C ALA A 125 -3.61 45.05 -8.52
N PHE A 126 -2.52 44.46 -8.04
CA PHE A 126 -1.84 44.82 -6.80
C PHE A 126 -0.34 44.93 -7.04
N ASP A 127 0.27 46.03 -6.59
CA ASP A 127 1.73 46.19 -6.56
C ASP A 127 2.29 45.48 -5.34
N LEU A 128 3.08 44.44 -5.57
CA LEU A 128 3.57 43.56 -4.51
C LEU A 128 5.11 43.62 -4.40
N PRO A 129 5.66 43.68 -3.18
CA PRO A 129 7.10 43.56 -2.97
C PRO A 129 7.55 42.11 -3.18
N LYS A 130 8.86 41.92 -3.42
CA LYS A 130 9.49 40.60 -3.32
C LYS A 130 9.50 40.19 -1.85
N GLY A 131 9.16 38.94 -1.55
CA GLY A 131 9.16 38.38 -0.19
C GLY A 131 7.76 38.01 0.28
N ARG A 132 7.59 37.88 1.60
CA ARG A 132 6.35 37.39 2.20
C ARG A 132 5.27 38.46 2.20
N ILE A 133 4.03 38.11 1.85
CA ILE A 133 2.85 38.98 1.96
C ILE A 133 1.69 38.24 2.65
N LEU A 134 0.70 38.98 3.17
CA LEU A 134 -0.55 38.41 3.67
C LEU A 134 -1.64 38.40 2.62
N LEU A 135 -2.43 37.33 2.60
CA LEU A 135 -3.72 37.23 1.93
C LEU A 135 -4.82 37.04 2.96
N GLY A 136 -6.01 37.58 2.73
CA GLY A 136 -7.17 37.22 3.53
C GLY A 136 -8.50 37.24 2.79
N VAL A 137 -9.39 36.32 3.17
CA VAL A 137 -10.74 36.14 2.63
C VAL A 137 -11.74 36.68 3.63
N HIS A 138 -12.65 37.54 3.18
CA HIS A 138 -13.63 38.17 4.04
C HIS A 138 -15.04 37.96 3.51
N ASP A 139 -15.92 37.49 4.40
CA ASP A 139 -17.34 37.31 4.10
C ASP A 139 -18.05 38.65 4.30
N VAL A 140 -18.56 39.21 3.20
CA VAL A 140 -19.21 40.52 3.17
C VAL A 140 -20.72 40.38 3.27
N ALA A 141 -21.29 39.33 2.67
CA ALA A 141 -22.72 39.07 2.72
C ALA A 141 -23.16 38.43 4.04
N LYS A 142 -22.23 37.81 4.78
CA LYS A 142 -22.54 36.97 5.95
C LYS A 142 -23.55 35.87 5.62
N TYR A 143 -23.44 35.31 4.42
CA TYR A 143 -24.43 34.37 3.89
C TYR A 143 -23.80 33.37 2.93
N TRP A 144 -23.47 32.17 3.42
CA TRP A 144 -23.08 31.01 2.60
C TRP A 144 -21.95 31.25 1.58
N GLY A 145 -21.00 32.15 1.88
CA GLY A 145 -19.83 32.44 1.03
C GLY A 145 -18.96 31.20 0.77
N ARG A 146 -18.42 31.07 -0.45
CA ARG A 146 -17.60 29.92 -0.88
C ARG A 146 -16.44 30.35 -1.77
N ILE A 147 -15.23 29.97 -1.39
CA ILE A 147 -14.01 30.19 -2.16
C ILE A 147 -13.21 28.89 -2.26
N ASP A 148 -12.76 28.58 -3.46
CA ASP A 148 -11.98 27.37 -3.78
C ASP A 148 -10.50 27.71 -3.93
N ALA A 149 -10.13 28.68 -4.77
CA ALA A 149 -8.74 28.93 -5.10
C ALA A 149 -8.48 30.39 -5.46
N ILE A 150 -7.21 30.79 -5.40
CA ILE A 150 -6.71 32.14 -5.69
C ILE A 150 -5.53 32.04 -6.65
N ILE A 151 -5.48 32.93 -7.64
CA ILE A 151 -4.31 33.11 -8.52
C ILE A 151 -3.81 34.55 -8.45
N LEU A 152 -2.49 34.72 -8.37
CA LEU A 152 -1.78 35.97 -8.58
C LEU A 152 -0.84 35.82 -9.77
N THR A 153 -0.99 36.66 -10.80
CA THR A 153 -0.16 36.58 -12.01
C THR A 153 0.35 37.92 -12.50
N THR A 154 1.60 37.98 -12.99
CA THR A 154 2.12 39.18 -13.67
C THR A 154 1.76 39.21 -15.16
N ASP A 155 1.10 38.18 -15.69
CA ASP A 155 0.65 38.13 -17.08
C ASP A 155 -0.72 38.83 -17.21
N GLU A 156 -0.73 40.02 -17.81
CA GLU A 156 -1.96 40.80 -18.02
C GLU A 156 -2.97 40.09 -18.95
N LYS A 157 -2.52 39.11 -19.75
CA LYS A 157 -3.37 38.35 -20.69
C LYS A 157 -3.82 37.01 -20.13
N PHE A 158 -3.40 36.65 -18.92
CA PHE A 158 -3.74 35.36 -18.34
C PHE A 158 -5.22 35.29 -17.94
N MET A 159 -5.90 34.27 -18.46
CA MET A 159 -7.29 33.96 -18.19
C MET A 159 -7.39 32.52 -17.66
N PRO A 160 -7.64 32.33 -16.35
CA PRO A 160 -7.76 30.98 -15.78
C PRO A 160 -9.01 30.27 -16.27
N HIS A 161 -8.91 28.97 -16.49
CA HIS A 161 -10.02 28.11 -16.90
C HIS A 161 -9.97 26.76 -16.16
N GLY A 162 -11.15 26.24 -15.82
CA GLY A 162 -11.27 24.99 -15.07
C GLY A 162 -10.77 25.11 -13.62
N ARG A 163 -10.07 24.07 -13.14
CA ARG A 163 -9.53 23.97 -11.79
C ARG A 163 -8.12 24.55 -11.70
N LEU A 164 -7.71 24.94 -10.50
CA LEU A 164 -6.31 25.25 -10.21
C LEU A 164 -5.42 24.04 -10.57
N GLY A 165 -4.27 24.29 -11.21
CA GLY A 165 -3.35 23.26 -11.70
C GLY A 165 -3.50 22.91 -13.19
N ASN A 166 -4.55 23.40 -13.86
CA ASN A 166 -4.68 23.30 -15.32
C ASN A 166 -3.71 24.26 -16.03
N ARG A 167 -2.64 23.73 -16.65
CA ARG A 167 -1.64 24.42 -17.52
C ARG A 167 -0.96 25.67 -16.93
N ASN A 168 0.38 25.66 -16.87
CA ASN A 168 1.24 26.84 -16.57
C ASN A 168 0.96 27.59 -15.25
N GLN A 169 0.21 26.99 -14.33
CA GLN A 169 -0.03 27.52 -12.99
C GLN A 169 0.92 26.83 -12.01
N ARG A 170 1.77 27.59 -11.33
CA ARG A 170 2.57 27.05 -10.25
C ARG A 170 1.75 27.10 -8.97
N ARG A 171 1.29 25.94 -8.49
CA ARG A 171 0.74 25.83 -7.13
C ARG A 171 1.86 26.12 -6.12
N ILE A 172 1.55 26.93 -5.12
CA ILE A 172 2.47 27.27 -4.04
C ILE A 172 1.84 26.95 -2.69
N ASP A 173 2.66 26.43 -1.78
CA ASP A 173 2.24 26.19 -0.41
C ASP A 173 2.28 27.51 0.38
N PRO A 174 1.32 27.73 1.28
CA PRO A 174 1.39 28.85 2.21
C PRO A 174 2.63 28.81 3.11
N VAL A 175 3.10 30.01 3.49
CA VAL A 175 4.16 30.19 4.48
C VAL A 175 3.54 30.06 5.86
N VAL A 176 4.07 29.13 6.67
CA VAL A 176 3.68 28.99 8.08
C VAL A 176 4.24 30.16 8.88
N LEU A 177 3.36 30.97 9.44
CA LEU A 177 3.67 32.02 10.41
C LEU A 177 3.62 31.48 11.83
N GLU A 178 4.60 31.82 12.66
CA GLU A 178 4.52 31.55 14.09
C GLU A 178 3.51 32.51 14.74
N TYR A 179 2.70 32.00 15.66
CA TYR A 179 1.74 32.80 16.41
C TYR A 179 1.52 32.20 17.81
N THR A 180 1.07 33.02 18.74
CA THR A 180 0.66 32.61 20.09
C THR A 180 -0.83 32.89 20.25
N GLU A 181 -1.63 31.95 20.75
CA GLU A 181 -3.07 32.23 20.97
C GLU A 181 -3.23 33.08 22.24
N PRO A 182 -4.26 33.94 22.30
CA PRO A 182 -4.65 34.59 23.53
C PRO A 182 -5.13 33.55 24.54
N GLU A 183 -4.86 33.81 25.81
CA GLU A 183 -5.41 33.06 26.94
C GLU A 183 -6.94 33.05 26.89
N HIS A 184 -7.57 31.87 26.94
CA HIS A 184 -9.02 31.74 26.99
C HIS A 184 -9.54 32.13 28.39
N PRO A 185 -10.70 32.79 28.57
CA PRO A 185 -11.13 33.27 29.90
C PRO A 185 -11.51 32.20 30.95
N GLY A 186 -11.42 30.90 30.62
CA GLY A 186 -11.41 29.78 31.58
C GLY A 186 -9.98 29.30 31.95
N PHE A 187 -8.96 29.85 31.29
CA PHE A 187 -7.54 29.63 31.48
C PHE A 187 -6.98 30.73 32.38
N ALA A 188 -7.19 30.63 33.69
CA ALA A 188 -6.32 31.36 34.60
C ALA A 188 -4.91 30.73 34.57
N GLY A 189 -4.09 31.12 33.58
CA GLY A 189 -2.67 30.79 33.43
C GLY A 189 -2.22 30.68 31.96
N PRO A 190 -1.03 31.22 31.58
CA PRO A 190 -0.60 31.39 30.19
C PRO A 190 -0.22 30.05 29.57
N TYR A 191 -1.15 29.32 28.94
CA TYR A 191 -0.90 27.93 28.49
C TYR A 191 -0.37 26.96 29.57
N ALA A 192 -0.29 27.38 30.83
CA ALA A 192 0.21 26.56 31.91
C ALA A 192 -0.89 25.58 32.29
N MET A 193 -0.67 24.32 31.93
CA MET A 193 -1.36 23.19 32.50
C MET A 193 -1.04 23.12 34.00
N ASN A 194 -1.64 24.02 34.80
CA ASN A 194 -1.27 24.31 36.18
C ASN A 194 0.20 24.81 36.29
N PRO A 195 0.56 25.82 37.11
CA PRO A 195 1.96 26.06 37.51
C PRO A 195 2.63 24.87 38.24
N LEU A 196 1.98 23.72 38.33
CA LEU A 196 2.57 22.47 38.79
C LEU A 196 3.47 21.80 37.75
N ALA A 197 3.34 22.15 36.46
CA ALA A 197 4.27 21.69 35.42
C ALA A 197 5.67 22.35 35.48
N GLU A 198 5.82 23.45 36.22
CA GLU A 198 7.13 24.12 36.40
C GLU A 198 7.86 23.70 37.68
N ARG A 199 7.19 22.95 38.58
CA ARG A 199 7.79 22.55 39.86
C ARG A 199 8.21 21.10 39.83
N GLU A 200 9.51 20.90 39.65
CA GLU A 200 10.16 19.60 39.68
C GLU A 200 9.68 18.78 40.90
N ALA A 201 9.02 17.65 40.66
CA ALA A 201 8.56 16.78 41.73
C ALA A 201 9.77 16.09 42.38
N LYS A 202 10.02 16.38 43.65
CA LYS A 202 11.14 15.81 44.41
C LYS A 202 10.66 14.60 45.20
N VAL A 203 11.22 13.43 44.89
CA VAL A 203 10.90 12.18 45.59
C VAL A 203 11.28 12.27 47.07
N GLU A 204 10.37 11.87 47.96
CA GLU A 204 10.57 11.80 49.40
C GLU A 204 11.10 10.41 49.81
N GLY A 205 12.42 10.30 49.98
CA GLY A 205 13.07 9.06 50.43
C GLY A 205 13.02 7.92 49.41
N ASP A 206 13.31 6.70 49.86
CA ASP A 206 13.52 5.55 48.97
C ASP A 206 12.41 4.49 49.03
N LYS A 207 11.40 4.65 49.89
CA LYS A 207 10.32 3.67 50.04
C LYS A 207 9.11 4.03 49.17
N PRO A 208 8.62 3.14 48.30
CA PRO A 208 7.40 3.39 47.56
C PRO A 208 6.16 3.35 48.48
N ALA A 209 5.15 4.15 48.16
CA ALA A 209 3.82 4.08 48.79
C ALA A 209 3.10 2.77 48.41
N ALA A 210 3.29 2.35 47.16
CA ALA A 210 2.77 1.11 46.60
C ALA A 210 3.69 0.62 45.47
N MET A 211 3.64 -0.67 45.14
CA MET A 211 4.49 -1.27 44.11
C MET A 211 3.78 -2.42 43.40
N LEU A 212 3.99 -2.52 42.08
CA LEU A 212 3.67 -3.68 41.24
C LEU A 212 4.97 -4.25 40.66
N GLU A 213 5.11 -5.57 40.67
CA GLU A 213 6.29 -6.26 40.15
C GLU A 213 5.91 -7.65 39.62
N ASN A 214 6.52 -8.04 38.51
CA ASN A 214 6.58 -9.41 38.06
C ASN A 214 8.00 -9.78 37.57
N GLU A 215 8.15 -10.83 36.78
CA GLU A 215 9.45 -11.28 36.27
C GLU A 215 10.12 -10.32 35.25
N TRP A 216 9.41 -9.33 34.71
CA TRP A 216 9.90 -8.45 33.64
C TRP A 216 10.09 -7.00 34.08
N VAL A 217 9.11 -6.46 34.81
CA VAL A 217 9.00 -5.03 35.09
C VAL A 217 8.53 -4.80 36.53
N ARG A 218 9.00 -3.69 37.10
CA ARG A 218 8.64 -3.20 38.42
C ARG A 218 8.23 -1.73 38.29
N TYR A 219 7.02 -1.43 38.77
CA TYR A 219 6.48 -0.07 38.91
C TYR A 219 6.38 0.28 40.40
N GLU A 220 7.13 1.28 40.81
CA GLU A 220 7.16 1.83 42.16
C GLU A 220 6.45 3.19 42.16
N PHE A 221 5.45 3.35 43.03
CA PHE A 221 4.69 4.58 43.18
C PHE A 221 5.29 5.37 44.35
N MET A 222 6.15 6.33 44.02
CA MET A 222 7.00 7.03 44.98
C MET A 222 6.31 8.28 45.53
N PRO A 223 6.26 8.49 46.86
CA PRO A 223 5.89 9.78 47.43
C PRO A 223 6.84 10.88 46.93
N ALA A 224 6.29 12.03 46.56
CA ALA A 224 7.05 13.19 46.12
C ALA A 224 6.38 14.50 46.54
N VAL A 225 7.12 15.60 46.45
CA VAL A 225 6.60 16.95 46.66
C VAL A 225 6.82 17.76 45.39
N SER A 226 5.73 18.30 44.83
CA SER A 226 5.78 19.32 43.77
C SER A 226 5.35 20.66 44.38
N GLY A 227 6.30 21.58 44.53
CA GLY A 227 6.08 22.83 45.25
C GLY A 227 5.78 22.62 46.73
N GLU A 228 4.56 22.90 47.14
CA GLU A 228 4.08 22.68 48.52
C GLU A 228 3.13 21.48 48.65
N ARG A 229 2.84 20.80 47.53
CA ARG A 229 1.84 19.72 47.47
C ARG A 229 2.53 18.36 47.48
N LYS A 230 1.99 17.44 48.27
CA LYS A 230 2.35 16.03 48.21
C LYS A 230 1.71 15.39 46.98
N THR A 231 2.47 14.53 46.31
CA THR A 231 2.05 13.81 45.12
C THR A 231 2.71 12.43 45.05
N ILE A 232 2.37 11.65 44.00
CA ILE A 232 2.98 10.36 43.70
C ILE A 232 3.59 10.43 42.29
N VAL A 233 4.81 9.93 42.15
CA VAL A 233 5.50 9.81 40.85
C VAL A 233 5.95 8.38 40.58
N PRO A 234 5.99 7.94 39.31
CA PRO A 234 6.41 6.60 38.97
C PRO A 234 7.93 6.49 38.96
N ARG A 235 8.44 5.37 39.51
CA ARG A 235 9.80 4.88 39.28
C ARG A 235 9.68 3.49 38.65
N VAL A 236 10.33 3.29 37.52
CA VAL A 236 10.23 2.04 36.76
C VAL A 236 11.59 1.36 36.73
N SER A 237 11.59 0.04 36.90
CA SER A 237 12.75 -0.81 36.69
C SER A 237 12.38 -2.00 35.81
N VAL A 238 13.28 -2.40 34.93
CA VAL A 238 13.12 -3.58 34.07
C VAL A 238 14.18 -4.61 34.40
N LYS A 239 13.89 -5.88 34.14
CA LYS A 239 14.81 -6.97 34.38
C LYS A 239 15.65 -7.24 33.14
N ARG A 240 16.99 -7.14 33.28
CA ARG A 240 17.98 -7.50 32.24
C ARG A 240 19.01 -8.43 32.85
N ASP A 241 19.29 -9.54 32.18
CA ASP A 241 20.25 -10.57 32.62
C ASP A 241 20.04 -11.00 34.08
N GLY A 242 18.78 -11.12 34.50
CA GLY A 242 18.39 -11.48 35.86
C GLY A 242 18.52 -10.38 36.91
N LYS A 243 19.02 -9.19 36.57
CA LYS A 243 19.20 -8.04 37.45
C LYS A 243 18.16 -6.96 37.18
N TRP A 244 17.72 -6.28 38.24
CA TRP A 244 16.86 -5.10 38.13
C TRP A 244 17.69 -3.89 37.75
N GLN A 245 17.26 -3.21 36.69
CA GLN A 245 17.85 -1.96 36.23
C GLN A 245 16.77 -0.88 36.22
N ALA A 246 17.02 0.22 36.94
CA ALA A 246 16.18 1.40 36.86
C ALA A 246 16.23 1.99 35.45
N VAL A 247 15.07 2.41 34.93
CA VAL A 247 14.98 3.11 33.65
C VAL A 247 14.91 4.62 33.90
N GLU A 248 15.48 5.40 32.99
CA GLU A 248 15.46 6.86 33.03
C GLU A 248 14.10 7.39 32.54
N ALA A 249 13.05 7.18 33.34
CA ALA A 249 11.73 7.76 33.09
C ALA A 249 11.72 9.27 33.37
N ASP A 250 10.83 10.01 32.70
CA ASP A 250 10.47 11.37 33.08
C ASP A 250 9.18 11.33 33.91
N PRO A 251 9.26 11.30 35.25
CA PRO A 251 8.07 11.22 36.11
C PRO A 251 7.14 12.43 35.97
N GLN A 252 7.63 13.59 35.51
CA GLN A 252 6.82 14.80 35.32
C GLN A 252 6.09 14.80 33.99
N ALA A 253 6.51 13.93 33.06
CA ALA A 253 5.78 13.70 31.84
C ALA A 253 4.49 12.89 32.07
N GLU A 254 4.36 12.15 33.18
CA GLU A 254 3.12 11.40 33.46
C GLU A 254 1.94 12.35 33.65
N ILE A 255 0.92 12.21 32.79
CA ILE A 255 -0.29 13.04 32.88
C ILE A 255 -1.51 12.15 32.85
N TYR A 256 -2.33 12.26 33.88
CA TYR A 256 -3.71 11.81 33.89
C TYR A 256 -4.61 12.99 33.55
N MET A 257 -5.40 12.88 32.48
CA MET A 257 -6.21 13.99 31.99
C MET A 257 -7.67 13.59 31.80
N VAL A 258 -8.57 14.53 32.07
CA VAL A 258 -9.98 14.44 31.68
C VAL A 258 -10.28 15.60 30.77
N THR A 259 -10.74 15.33 29.55
CA THR A 259 -11.29 16.35 28.67
C THR A 259 -12.79 16.38 28.87
N ALA A 260 -13.35 17.55 29.20
CA ALA A 260 -14.78 17.72 29.44
C ALA A 260 -15.38 18.82 28.55
N ALA A 261 -16.54 18.56 27.96
CA ALA A 261 -17.30 19.55 27.20
C ALA A 261 -18.79 19.40 27.45
N ALA A 262 -19.58 20.46 27.26
CA ALA A 262 -21.04 20.34 27.26
C ALA A 262 -21.51 19.45 26.09
N GLU A 263 -20.95 19.71 24.91
CA GLU A 263 -21.15 18.94 23.67
C GLU A 263 -19.80 18.89 22.93
N ALA A 264 -19.58 17.87 22.11
CA ALA A 264 -18.41 17.78 21.25
C ALA A 264 -18.81 17.22 19.89
N SER A 265 -18.20 17.73 18.81
CA SER A 265 -18.41 17.19 17.47
C SER A 265 -17.06 16.85 16.83
N MET A 266 -16.96 15.60 16.36
CA MET A 266 -15.81 15.08 15.64
C MET A 266 -16.10 15.10 14.14
N ARG A 267 -15.11 15.54 13.35
CA ARG A 267 -15.12 15.47 11.89
C ARG A 267 -13.76 15.01 11.39
N TYR A 268 -13.68 14.59 10.14
CA TYR A 268 -12.41 14.25 9.51
C TYR A 268 -12.01 15.32 8.49
N ALA A 269 -10.78 15.83 8.62
CA ALA A 269 -10.13 16.72 7.67
C ALA A 269 -8.88 16.03 7.13
N SER A 270 -8.79 15.87 5.80
CA SER A 270 -7.67 15.16 5.14
C SER A 270 -7.36 13.78 5.73
N GLY A 271 -8.40 13.04 6.17
CA GLY A 271 -8.22 11.73 6.77
C GLY A 271 -7.81 11.72 8.25
N MET A 272 -7.73 12.87 8.91
CA MET A 272 -7.42 12.98 10.34
C MET A 272 -8.63 13.49 11.12
N PRO A 273 -8.91 12.95 12.33
CA PRO A 273 -9.97 13.46 13.17
C PRO A 273 -9.64 14.87 13.64
N THR A 274 -10.66 15.70 13.74
CA THR A 274 -10.58 17.06 14.26
C THR A 274 -11.85 17.37 15.05
N TRP A 275 -11.73 18.18 16.09
CA TRP A 275 -12.83 18.55 16.97
C TRP A 275 -13.13 20.03 16.91
N ALA A 276 -14.41 20.37 16.80
CA ALA A 276 -14.86 21.75 16.81
C ALA A 276 -14.51 22.43 18.14
N GLN A 277 -14.05 23.67 18.07
CA GLN A 277 -13.79 24.51 19.25
C GLN A 277 -15.07 25.19 19.71
N ASN A 278 -15.31 25.22 21.02
CA ASN A 278 -16.47 25.90 21.62
C ASN A 278 -16.42 27.43 21.46
N SER A 279 -15.23 28.01 21.28
CA SER A 279 -15.02 29.43 21.05
C SER A 279 -13.70 29.68 20.33
N LEU A 280 -13.72 30.55 19.31
CA LEU A 280 -12.55 30.98 18.57
C LEU A 280 -11.82 32.11 19.31
N SER A 281 -10.53 31.94 19.59
CA SER A 281 -9.69 33.04 20.08
C SER A 281 -9.26 33.94 18.93
N HIS A 282 -9.50 35.24 19.05
CA HIS A 282 -9.07 36.23 18.05
C HIS A 282 -7.56 36.39 18.12
N ILE A 283 -6.86 36.35 16.99
CA ILE A 283 -5.42 36.61 16.88
C ILE A 283 -5.17 37.72 15.88
N ASP A 284 -4.17 38.56 16.16
CA ASP A 284 -3.63 39.51 15.20
C ASP A 284 -2.43 38.89 14.50
N VAL A 285 -2.52 38.75 13.18
CA VAL A 285 -1.43 38.25 12.34
C VAL A 285 -0.76 39.45 11.68
N THR A 286 0.46 39.75 12.09
CA THR A 286 1.25 40.88 11.57
C THR A 286 2.42 40.40 10.72
N LEU A 287 2.56 40.95 9.51
CA LEU A 287 3.68 40.70 8.60
C LEU A 287 3.97 41.98 7.79
N ASN A 288 5.22 42.46 7.82
CA ASN A 288 5.67 43.66 7.11
C ASN A 288 4.72 44.87 7.31
N ASP A 289 4.41 45.18 8.58
CA ASP A 289 3.50 46.26 9.02
C ASP A 289 2.02 46.11 8.60
N VAL A 290 1.65 44.99 7.97
CA VAL A 290 0.25 44.63 7.70
C VAL A 290 -0.26 43.73 8.82
N THR A 291 -1.32 44.15 9.50
CA THR A 291 -2.00 43.35 10.54
C THR A 291 -3.39 42.95 10.07
N MET A 292 -3.74 41.67 10.25
CA MET A 292 -5.09 41.16 10.04
C MET A 292 -5.56 40.37 11.26
N THR A 293 -6.69 40.77 11.84
CA THR A 293 -7.34 40.01 12.92
C THR A 293 -8.08 38.82 12.33
N THR A 294 -7.78 37.63 12.82
CA THR A 294 -8.35 36.35 12.40
C THR A 294 -8.53 35.43 13.61
N ALA A 295 -8.78 34.14 13.40
CA ALA A 295 -8.73 33.12 14.43
C ALA A 295 -8.06 31.86 13.88
N PRO A 296 -7.46 31.02 14.75
CA PRO A 296 -7.04 29.68 14.36
C PRO A 296 -8.19 28.84 13.81
N SER A 297 -7.87 27.74 13.14
CA SER A 297 -8.87 26.82 12.60
C SER A 297 -9.94 26.43 13.63
N HIS A 298 -11.21 26.52 13.22
CA HIS A 298 -12.39 26.12 14.00
C HIS A 298 -12.34 24.66 14.49
N HIS A 299 -11.57 23.80 13.82
CA HIS A 299 -11.41 22.41 14.20
C HIS A 299 -9.94 22.12 14.50
N ARG A 300 -9.68 21.38 15.58
CA ARG A 300 -8.35 21.08 16.09
C ARG A 300 -8.05 19.59 16.04
N PRO A 301 -6.83 19.18 15.65
CA PRO A 301 -6.46 17.76 15.61
C PRO A 301 -6.08 17.17 16.98
N GLU A 302 -5.86 18.01 17.99
CA GLU A 302 -5.50 17.58 19.35
C GLU A 302 -6.75 17.10 20.10
N LEU A 303 -6.82 15.81 20.44
CA LEU A 303 -7.99 15.22 21.09
C LEU A 303 -8.30 15.86 22.45
N TRP A 304 -7.27 16.24 23.21
CA TRP A 304 -7.48 16.91 24.50
C TRP A 304 -8.08 18.31 24.39
N ARG A 305 -8.08 18.91 23.18
CA ARG A 305 -8.74 20.18 22.88
C ARG A 305 -10.16 19.99 22.34
N ALA A 306 -10.71 18.77 22.36
CA ALA A 306 -12.12 18.53 22.05
C ALA A 306 -13.08 19.13 23.09
N GLY A 307 -12.56 19.56 24.23
CA GLY A 307 -13.24 20.23 25.32
C GLY A 307 -12.22 20.93 26.22
N ASP A 308 -12.62 21.27 27.44
CA ASP A 308 -11.74 21.81 28.46
C ASP A 308 -10.89 20.68 29.07
N PRO A 309 -9.55 20.77 29.02
CA PRO A 309 -8.67 19.75 29.59
C PRO A 309 -8.42 19.99 31.09
N TYR A 310 -8.60 18.95 31.90
CA TYR A 310 -8.34 18.94 33.34
C TYR A 310 -7.24 17.92 33.67
N ARG A 311 -6.06 18.38 34.09
CA ARG A 311 -4.99 17.50 34.59
C ARG A 311 -5.26 17.09 36.03
N PHE A 312 -5.17 15.81 36.32
CA PHE A 312 -5.33 15.25 37.67
C PHE A 312 -3.97 14.84 38.23
N GLU A 313 -3.62 15.39 39.40
CA GLU A 313 -2.39 15.04 40.10
C GLU A 313 -2.62 13.87 41.06
N PRO A 314 -1.79 12.81 40.98
CA PRO A 314 -1.82 11.73 41.96
C PRO A 314 -1.63 12.29 43.37
N ALA A 315 -2.55 11.97 44.28
CA ALA A 315 -2.50 12.38 45.70
C ALA A 315 -2.00 11.25 46.60
N ALA A 316 -2.38 10.01 46.30
CA ALA A 316 -1.92 8.81 47.02
C ALA A 316 -1.95 7.58 46.12
N ALA A 317 -1.15 6.58 46.48
CA ALA A 317 -1.15 5.26 45.86
C ALA A 317 -1.16 4.20 46.96
N GLU A 318 -2.09 3.27 46.89
CA GLU A 318 -2.26 2.19 47.86
C GLU A 318 -2.35 0.84 47.17
N ARG A 319 -1.76 -0.20 47.78
CA ARG A 319 -1.90 -1.56 47.28
C ARG A 319 -3.22 -2.16 47.74
N VAL A 320 -4.06 -2.57 46.79
CA VAL A 320 -5.37 -3.19 47.03
C VAL A 320 -5.35 -4.57 46.37
N GLY A 321 -4.99 -5.58 47.15
CA GLY A 321 -4.77 -6.94 46.64
C GLY A 321 -3.57 -7.03 45.69
N ASP A 322 -3.82 -7.45 44.46
CA ASP A 322 -2.87 -7.54 43.35
C ASP A 322 -2.79 -6.26 42.50
N LYS A 323 -3.57 -5.24 42.85
CA LYS A 323 -3.61 -3.95 42.17
C LYS A 323 -2.99 -2.84 42.99
N VAL A 324 -2.65 -1.74 42.32
CA VAL A 324 -2.38 -0.46 42.97
C VAL A 324 -3.48 0.53 42.57
N ARG A 325 -4.16 1.08 43.56
CA ARG A 325 -5.14 2.14 43.38
C ARG A 325 -4.45 3.49 43.60
N VAL A 326 -4.53 4.35 42.60
CA VAL A 326 -4.06 5.74 42.64
C VAL A 326 -5.27 6.65 42.76
N THR A 327 -5.29 7.49 43.79
CA THR A 327 -6.33 8.50 44.01
C THR A 327 -5.78 9.88 43.71
N PHE A 328 -6.67 10.78 43.30
CA PHE A 328 -6.30 12.11 42.81
C PHE A 328 -6.97 13.19 43.66
N ALA A 329 -6.39 14.40 43.67
CA ALA A 329 -7.03 15.53 44.33
C ALA A 329 -8.39 15.84 43.67
N PRO A 330 -9.48 16.02 44.44
CA PRO A 330 -10.78 16.37 43.88
C PRO A 330 -10.74 17.67 43.10
N GLN A 331 -11.49 17.74 41.99
CA GLN A 331 -11.66 18.96 41.20
C GLN A 331 -13.13 19.26 40.99
N ALA A 332 -13.44 20.52 40.66
CA ALA A 332 -14.82 20.95 40.42
C ALA A 332 -15.51 20.18 39.28
N VAL A 333 -14.74 19.67 38.31
CA VAL A 333 -15.27 18.87 37.20
C VAL A 333 -15.69 17.45 37.62
N GLY A 334 -15.11 16.90 38.68
CA GLY A 334 -15.36 15.54 39.17
C GLY A 334 -14.17 14.88 39.85
N GLU A 335 -14.29 13.57 40.09
CA GLU A 335 -13.30 12.75 40.80
C GLU A 335 -12.71 11.66 39.87
N LEU A 336 -11.39 11.53 39.86
CA LEU A 336 -10.66 10.49 39.10
C LEU A 336 -10.04 9.46 40.04
N VAL A 337 -10.05 8.20 39.62
CA VAL A 337 -9.30 7.09 40.22
C VAL A 337 -8.64 6.28 39.10
N ALA A 338 -7.42 5.79 39.34
CA ALA A 338 -6.75 4.85 38.45
C ALA A 338 -6.43 3.55 39.19
N GLU A 339 -6.66 2.40 38.54
CA GLU A 339 -6.25 1.09 39.03
C GLU A 339 -5.21 0.50 38.10
N TRP A 340 -4.01 0.28 38.63
CA TRP A 340 -2.91 -0.40 37.95
C TRP A 340 -2.88 -1.87 38.36
N SER A 341 -2.63 -2.74 37.38
CA SER A 341 -2.45 -4.17 37.59
C SER A 341 -1.35 -4.72 36.68
N LEU A 342 -0.58 -5.67 37.19
CA LEU A 342 0.50 -6.32 36.45
C LEU A 342 0.44 -7.82 36.73
N GLU A 343 -0.08 -8.56 35.76
CA GLU A 343 -0.22 -10.01 35.88
C GLU A 343 1.14 -10.72 35.71
N LYS A 344 1.25 -11.91 36.29
CA LYS A 344 2.40 -12.79 36.06
C LYS A 344 2.47 -13.18 34.57
N GLY A 345 3.68 -13.19 33.99
CA GLY A 345 3.87 -13.53 32.58
C GLY A 345 3.55 -12.42 31.58
N ARG A 346 3.06 -11.26 32.03
CA ARG A 346 2.67 -10.15 31.16
C ARG A 346 3.70 -9.02 31.23
N LYS A 347 4.14 -8.49 30.09
CA LYS A 347 5.11 -7.38 30.07
C LYS A 347 4.46 -6.01 30.22
N ALA A 348 3.20 -5.86 29.77
CA ALA A 348 2.48 -4.60 29.87
C ALA A 348 1.62 -4.54 31.15
N ALA A 349 1.67 -3.41 31.86
CA ALA A 349 0.78 -3.13 32.98
C ALA A 349 -0.55 -2.61 32.48
N ARG A 350 -1.66 -3.17 32.97
CA ARG A 350 -3.01 -2.74 32.63
C ARG A 350 -3.46 -1.63 33.58
N VAL A 351 -3.95 -0.53 33.03
CA VAL A 351 -4.39 0.67 33.77
C VAL A 351 -5.84 0.97 33.44
N LYS A 352 -6.70 0.95 34.45
CA LYS A 352 -8.11 1.33 34.34
C LYS A 352 -8.34 2.70 34.98
N LEU A 353 -8.76 3.66 34.17
CA LEU A 353 -9.20 4.98 34.62
C LEU A 353 -10.71 4.99 34.88
N MET A 354 -11.13 5.63 35.96
CA MET A 354 -12.52 5.77 36.36
C MET A 354 -12.77 7.19 36.83
N PHE A 355 -13.65 7.90 36.12
CA PHE A 355 -13.97 9.29 36.41
C PHE A 355 -15.45 9.48 36.68
N THR A 356 -15.80 10.11 37.81
CA THR A 356 -17.19 10.43 38.17
C THR A 356 -17.42 11.92 37.94
N PRO A 357 -18.19 12.31 36.90
CA PRO A 357 -18.38 13.72 36.55
C PRO A 357 -19.34 14.42 37.54
N ALA A 358 -19.06 15.68 37.84
CA ALA A 358 -19.94 16.52 38.66
C ALA A 358 -21.15 17.07 37.89
N GLN A 359 -21.11 17.04 36.55
CA GLN A 359 -22.13 17.58 35.67
C GLN A 359 -22.41 16.63 34.49
N ARG A 360 -23.51 16.88 33.77
CA ARG A 360 -23.76 16.22 32.49
C ARG A 360 -22.83 16.80 31.42
N GLY A 361 -22.29 15.95 30.57
CA GLY A 361 -21.46 16.39 29.45
C GLY A 361 -20.84 15.24 28.65
N VAL A 362 -19.87 15.60 27.84
CA VAL A 362 -19.00 14.71 27.08
C VAL A 362 -17.64 14.65 27.77
N TYR A 363 -17.16 13.44 28.05
CA TYR A 363 -15.92 13.20 28.79
C TYR A 363 -15.02 12.19 28.08
N SER A 364 -13.71 12.46 28.08
CA SER A 364 -12.67 11.54 27.63
C SER A 364 -11.54 11.49 28.64
N LEU A 365 -11.03 10.28 28.91
CA LEU A 365 -9.96 10.03 29.87
C LEU A 365 -8.66 9.79 29.10
N GLY A 366 -7.65 10.60 29.38
CA GLY A 366 -6.35 10.58 28.74
C GLY A 366 -5.24 10.14 29.68
N TYR A 367 -4.26 9.43 29.13
CA TYR A 367 -3.01 9.09 29.79
C TYR A 367 -1.83 9.45 28.88
N HIS A 368 -0.90 10.25 29.40
CA HIS A 368 0.40 10.49 28.78
C HIS A 368 1.45 9.72 29.56
N LEU A 369 2.28 8.99 28.82
CA LEU A 369 3.33 8.18 29.41
C LEU A 369 4.36 9.07 30.13
N PHE A 370 4.98 8.55 31.21
CA PHE A 370 6.15 9.12 31.91
C PHE A 370 7.43 9.11 31.04
N PHE A 371 7.28 9.52 29.78
CA PHE A 371 8.28 9.57 28.75
C PHE A 371 8.08 10.86 27.96
N ARG A 372 9.09 11.72 27.94
CA ARG A 372 9.14 12.91 27.10
C ARG A 372 10.57 13.14 26.66
N LYS A 373 10.82 13.14 25.35
CA LYS A 373 12.15 13.41 24.79
C LYS A 373 12.02 14.21 23.49
N PRO A 374 12.94 15.14 23.19
CA PRO A 374 13.01 15.75 21.87
C PRO A 374 13.30 14.67 20.81
N LEU A 375 12.86 14.88 19.58
CA LEU A 375 13.00 13.90 18.49
C LEU A 375 14.45 13.41 18.29
N GLY A 376 15.45 14.27 18.52
CA GLY A 376 16.86 13.92 18.40
C GLY A 376 17.35 12.88 19.41
N ALA A 377 16.62 12.64 20.50
CA ALA A 377 16.93 11.66 21.54
C ALA A 377 16.11 10.37 21.42
N VAL A 378 15.33 10.22 20.34
CA VAL A 378 14.51 9.04 20.04
C VAL A 378 15.05 8.40 18.77
N GLU A 379 15.12 7.07 18.71
CA GLU A 379 15.61 6.34 17.53
C GLU A 379 14.51 5.98 16.54
N GLU A 380 13.33 5.64 17.05
CA GLU A 380 12.17 5.26 16.27
C GLU A 380 10.91 5.71 17.02
N ILE A 381 9.91 6.21 16.28
CA ILE A 381 8.53 6.31 16.74
C ILE A 381 7.67 5.36 15.93
N GLN A 382 6.58 4.91 16.54
CA GLN A 382 5.57 4.08 15.88
C GLN A 382 4.18 4.52 16.33
N LEU A 383 3.42 5.04 15.39
CA LEU A 383 1.98 5.28 15.47
C LEU A 383 1.40 4.98 14.07
N PRO A 384 1.32 3.68 13.72
CA PRO A 384 0.78 3.27 12.44
C PRO A 384 -0.71 3.66 12.37
N MET A 385 -1.22 4.08 11.23
CA MET A 385 -0.65 3.93 9.89
C MET A 385 0.17 5.12 9.34
N MET A 386 0.45 6.17 10.13
CA MET A 386 0.92 7.44 9.54
C MET A 386 2.34 7.82 9.94
N TRP A 387 2.74 7.53 11.17
CA TRP A 387 3.99 8.04 11.71
C TRP A 387 4.86 6.87 12.17
N GLN A 388 5.94 6.67 11.43
CA GLN A 388 7.00 5.72 11.74
C GLN A 388 8.36 6.36 11.45
N ARG A 389 9.46 5.73 11.85
CA ARG A 389 10.83 6.28 11.77
C ARG A 389 11.00 7.47 12.69
N LYS A 390 11.51 8.59 12.18
CA LYS A 390 11.57 9.88 12.90
C LYS A 390 10.59 10.88 12.29
N ARG A 391 9.50 10.41 11.67
CA ARG A 391 8.46 11.24 11.02
C ARG A 391 7.45 11.75 12.04
N LEU A 392 7.90 12.58 12.99
CA LEU A 392 7.00 13.19 13.96
C LEU A 392 6.04 14.17 13.26
N PRO A 393 4.72 14.13 13.52
CA PRO A 393 3.81 15.11 12.96
C PRO A 393 4.16 16.53 13.44
N ASP A 394 3.76 17.54 12.67
CA ASP A 394 3.93 18.96 13.00
C ASP A 394 2.96 19.43 14.10
N LYS A 395 1.82 18.75 14.26
CA LYS A 395 0.84 18.96 15.34
C LYS A 395 0.58 17.67 16.11
N ALA A 396 -0.04 17.75 17.27
CA ALA A 396 -0.40 16.57 18.05
C ALA A 396 -1.69 15.92 17.54
N TYR A 397 -1.67 15.45 16.29
CA TYR A 397 -2.77 14.71 15.70
C TYR A 397 -3.09 13.44 16.49
N ALA A 398 -4.38 13.20 16.68
CA ALA A 398 -4.88 11.93 17.15
C ALA A 398 -5.08 10.95 15.98
N MET A 399 -4.65 9.70 16.16
CA MET A 399 -5.03 8.56 15.32
C MET A 399 -6.03 7.70 16.08
N LEU A 400 -7.18 7.38 15.47
CA LEU A 400 -8.24 6.59 16.13
C LEU A 400 -8.12 5.11 15.82
N ASP A 401 -8.62 4.25 16.72
CA ASP A 401 -8.47 2.80 16.63
C ASP A 401 -8.90 2.16 15.30
N PRO A 402 -9.97 2.61 14.60
CA PRO A 402 -10.30 2.00 13.31
C PRO A 402 -9.16 2.15 12.27
N ARG A 403 -8.28 3.14 12.44
CA ARG A 403 -7.16 3.47 11.53
C ARG A 403 -5.78 3.08 12.07
N THR A 404 -5.71 2.40 13.21
CA THR A 404 -4.47 1.85 13.77
C THR A 404 -4.50 0.32 13.65
N PRO A 405 -3.81 -0.30 12.67
CA PRO A 405 -3.86 -1.75 12.48
C PRO A 405 -3.47 -2.54 13.74
N THR A 406 -2.53 -2.01 14.52
CA THR A 406 -2.32 -2.33 15.94
C THR A 406 -2.51 -1.03 16.75
N PRO A 407 -3.48 -0.96 17.68
CA PRO A 407 -3.74 0.23 18.50
C PRO A 407 -2.63 0.52 19.54
N PHE A 408 -1.61 1.28 19.15
CA PHE A 408 -0.56 1.73 20.06
C PHE A 408 0.12 3.04 19.61
N ALA A 409 0.78 3.71 20.55
CA ALA A 409 1.80 4.72 20.28
C ALA A 409 3.08 4.30 21.02
N LEU A 410 4.22 4.28 20.33
CA LEU A 410 5.51 3.82 20.87
C LEU A 410 6.65 4.76 20.47
N ALA A 411 7.61 4.88 21.37
CA ALA A 411 8.91 5.48 21.11
C ALA A 411 10.04 4.52 21.55
N GLN A 412 11.15 4.52 20.82
CA GLN A 412 12.38 3.81 21.17
C GLN A 412 13.48 4.80 21.57
N THR A 413 14.19 4.49 22.65
CA THR A 413 15.45 5.15 23.01
C THR A 413 16.61 4.18 22.98
N GLY A 414 17.79 4.63 22.54
CA GLY A 414 18.98 3.80 22.47
C GLY A 414 18.92 2.73 21.37
N THR A 415 20.03 2.02 21.17
CA THR A 415 20.20 0.97 20.16
C THR A 415 20.91 -0.24 20.77
N GLY A 416 20.85 -1.39 20.09
CA GLY A 416 21.49 -2.63 20.54
C GLY A 416 21.03 -3.04 21.95
N GLU A 417 21.96 -3.42 22.82
CA GLU A 417 21.67 -3.78 24.22
C GLU A 417 21.10 -2.61 25.04
N GLY A 418 21.35 -1.36 24.63
CA GLY A 418 20.82 -0.16 25.27
C GLY A 418 19.37 0.16 24.90
N ALA A 419 18.80 -0.50 23.88
CA ALA A 419 17.48 -0.18 23.36
C ALA A 419 16.37 -0.38 24.41
N MET A 420 15.44 0.56 24.45
CA MET A 420 14.26 0.53 25.29
C MET A 420 13.04 0.98 24.50
N SER A 421 11.95 0.21 24.60
CA SER A 421 10.64 0.55 24.05
C SER A 421 9.72 1.10 25.12
N TRP A 422 9.05 2.21 24.79
CA TRP A 422 8.12 2.94 25.64
C TRP A 422 6.80 3.09 24.89
N ALA A 423 5.71 2.51 25.40
CA ALA A 423 4.44 2.54 24.69
C ALA A 423 3.22 2.65 25.59
N VAL A 424 2.18 3.26 25.02
CA VAL A 424 0.79 3.08 25.45
C VAL A 424 0.10 2.24 24.39
N VAL A 425 -0.62 1.21 24.83
CA VAL A 425 -1.30 0.25 23.96
C VAL A 425 -2.77 0.22 24.35
N GLY A 426 -3.67 0.24 23.37
CA GLY A 426 -5.11 0.10 23.61
C GLY A 426 -5.42 -1.24 24.27
N ASP A 427 -6.37 -1.26 25.22
CA ASP A 427 -6.85 -2.52 25.77
C ASP A 427 -7.87 -3.17 24.82
N PRO A 428 -7.71 -4.46 24.43
CA PRO A 428 -8.64 -5.09 23.51
C PRO A 428 -10.09 -5.17 24.02
N SER A 429 -10.33 -5.06 25.32
CA SER A 429 -11.69 -5.03 25.90
C SER A 429 -12.46 -3.74 25.62
N GLU A 430 -11.76 -2.68 25.21
CA GLU A 430 -12.39 -1.41 24.78
C GLU A 430 -12.81 -1.44 23.30
N ILE A 431 -12.38 -2.46 22.54
CA ILE A 431 -12.66 -2.58 21.10
C ILE A 431 -13.59 -3.78 20.86
N PRO A 432 -14.87 -3.56 20.49
CA PRO A 432 -15.79 -4.65 20.21
C PRO A 432 -15.39 -5.40 18.93
N TYR A 433 -15.82 -6.66 18.83
CA TYR A 433 -15.67 -7.43 17.60
C TYR A 433 -16.62 -6.92 16.50
N ALA A 434 -16.13 -5.95 15.74
CA ALA A 434 -16.80 -5.37 14.59
C ALA A 434 -15.77 -5.09 13.49
N TRP A 435 -16.24 -4.94 12.26
CA TRP A 435 -15.35 -4.46 11.20
C TRP A 435 -14.90 -3.01 11.51
N PRO A 436 -13.63 -2.64 11.25
CA PRO A 436 -13.16 -1.28 11.50
C PRO A 436 -14.01 -0.22 10.78
N ASP A 437 -14.58 0.72 11.54
CA ASP A 437 -15.46 1.77 11.05
C ASP A 437 -15.06 3.12 11.66
N GLY A 438 -14.54 4.04 10.84
CA GLY A 438 -14.13 5.38 11.27
C GLY A 438 -15.24 6.23 11.92
N ARG A 439 -16.52 5.86 11.77
CA ARG A 439 -17.66 6.54 12.42
C ARG A 439 -17.89 6.08 13.86
N LYS A 440 -17.31 4.93 14.23
CA LYS A 440 -17.48 4.29 15.54
C LYS A 440 -16.13 4.05 16.21
N PRO A 441 -15.30 5.08 16.44
CA PRO A 441 -14.04 4.92 17.16
C PRO A 441 -14.28 4.76 18.66
N HIS A 442 -13.35 4.11 19.34
CA HIS A 442 -13.38 3.81 20.78
C HIS A 442 -12.27 4.54 21.52
N MET A 443 -11.10 4.70 20.89
CA MET A 443 -9.93 5.35 21.49
C MET A 443 -9.10 6.11 20.44
N GLY A 444 -8.25 7.02 20.92
CA GLY A 444 -7.33 7.79 20.11
C GLY A 444 -5.91 7.83 20.69
N PHE A 445 -4.92 7.90 19.82
CA PHE A 445 -3.49 7.87 20.17
C PHE A 445 -2.78 9.11 19.63
N CYS A 446 -1.86 9.68 20.40
CA CYS A 446 -0.96 10.73 19.94
C CYS A 446 0.50 10.33 20.24
N ILE A 447 1.44 10.85 19.45
CA ILE A 447 2.88 10.60 19.61
C ILE A 447 3.69 11.88 19.88
N ARG A 448 3.03 13.04 19.78
CA ARG A 448 3.59 14.37 19.97
C ARG A 448 2.85 15.07 21.11
N ASP A 449 3.59 15.68 22.04
CA ASP A 449 3.02 16.50 23.10
C ASP A 449 2.78 17.96 22.66
N GLU A 450 2.25 18.76 23.58
CA GLU A 450 2.00 20.20 23.38
C GLU A 450 3.27 21.02 23.13
N ALA A 451 4.43 20.58 23.63
CA ALA A 451 5.71 21.25 23.48
C ALA A 451 6.45 20.82 22.21
N GLY A 452 5.91 19.85 21.47
CA GLY A 452 6.50 19.31 20.25
C GLY A 452 7.54 18.21 20.46
N ASN A 453 7.63 17.67 21.68
CA ASN A 453 8.45 16.50 21.98
C ASN A 453 7.71 15.20 21.63
N VAL A 454 8.46 14.11 21.59
CA VAL A 454 7.93 12.76 21.47
C VAL A 454 7.38 12.33 22.83
N GLN A 455 6.08 12.03 22.87
CA GLN A 455 5.40 11.51 24.05
C GLN A 455 4.19 10.64 23.62
N PRO A 456 4.28 9.32 23.76
CA PRO A 456 3.14 8.44 23.57
C PRO A 456 1.99 8.78 24.54
N SER A 457 0.79 8.97 24.00
CA SER A 457 -0.41 9.20 24.79
C SER A 457 -1.66 8.57 24.16
N ILE A 458 -2.65 8.28 24.99
CA ILE A 458 -3.88 7.58 24.61
C ILE A 458 -5.09 8.18 25.33
N TYR A 459 -6.25 8.18 24.66
CA TYR A 459 -7.51 8.72 25.17
C TYR A 459 -8.70 7.83 24.84
N GLY A 460 -9.68 7.77 25.73
CA GLY A 460 -10.98 7.15 25.49
C GLY A 460 -11.97 7.43 26.62
N PRO A 461 -13.29 7.34 26.38
CA PRO A 461 -13.95 7.23 25.07
C PRO A 461 -13.71 8.47 24.19
N VAL A 462 -13.90 8.35 22.87
CA VAL A 462 -13.61 9.46 21.93
C VAL A 462 -14.72 10.53 21.98
N PRO A 463 -14.39 11.82 22.23
CA PRO A 463 -15.36 12.92 22.20
C PRO A 463 -16.07 13.02 20.84
N GLY A 464 -17.39 13.23 20.86
CA GLY A 464 -18.24 13.19 19.66
C GLY A 464 -18.89 11.84 19.38
N THR A 465 -18.60 10.82 20.19
CA THR A 465 -19.32 9.53 20.20
C THR A 465 -20.33 9.46 21.35
N ASP A 466 -21.32 8.58 21.25
CA ASP A 466 -22.27 8.34 22.36
C ASP A 466 -21.58 7.75 23.59
N ALA A 467 -20.50 6.99 23.39
CA ALA A 467 -19.72 6.39 24.49
C ALA A 467 -19.09 7.45 25.40
N ALA A 468 -18.86 8.68 24.92
CA ALA A 468 -18.30 9.78 25.71
C ALA A 468 -19.35 10.60 26.49
N LYS A 469 -20.65 10.44 26.22
CA LYS A 469 -21.72 11.19 26.90
C LYS A 469 -22.04 10.58 28.27
N ARG A 470 -22.10 11.41 29.33
CA ARG A 470 -22.50 10.98 30.68
C ARG A 470 -23.38 12.00 31.37
N GLU A 471 -24.26 11.50 32.23
CA GLU A 471 -24.96 12.30 33.23
C GLU A 471 -24.09 12.49 34.47
N ALA A 472 -24.41 13.51 35.28
CA ALA A 472 -23.73 13.76 36.55
C ALA A 472 -23.77 12.52 37.46
N GLY A 473 -22.64 12.17 38.08
CA GLY A 473 -22.49 11.01 38.95
C GLY A 473 -22.37 9.65 38.24
N GLN A 474 -22.53 9.58 36.91
CA GLN A 474 -22.31 8.35 36.16
C GLN A 474 -20.86 8.19 35.73
N ALA A 475 -20.19 7.15 36.22
CA ALA A 475 -18.78 6.94 35.93
C ALA A 475 -18.49 6.75 34.43
N VAL A 476 -17.44 7.42 33.96
CA VAL A 476 -16.72 7.14 32.71
C VAL A 476 -15.59 6.17 33.04
N THR A 477 -15.40 5.13 32.25
CA THR A 477 -14.27 4.22 32.41
C THR A 477 -13.49 4.09 31.11
N PHE A 478 -12.18 3.93 31.22
CA PHE A 478 -11.31 3.67 30.08
C PHE A 478 -10.10 2.85 30.51
N THR A 479 -9.77 1.81 29.75
CA THR A 479 -8.70 0.88 30.05
C THR A 479 -7.63 0.93 28.96
N LEU A 480 -6.37 0.97 29.40
CA LEU A 480 -5.20 0.97 28.52
C LEU A 480 -4.10 0.08 29.10
N ASN A 481 -3.04 -0.13 28.33
CA ASN A 481 -1.85 -0.86 28.74
C ASN A 481 -0.62 0.04 28.61
N VAL A 482 0.25 0.00 29.62
CA VAL A 482 1.53 0.72 29.67
C VAL A 482 2.66 -0.30 29.53
N LEU A 483 3.54 -0.07 28.57
CA LEU A 483 4.66 -0.95 28.26
C LEU A 483 5.99 -0.20 28.35
N VAL A 484 6.90 -0.75 29.13
CA VAL A 484 8.31 -0.34 29.19
C VAL A 484 9.14 -1.60 29.16
N GLU A 485 9.86 -1.84 28.07
CA GLU A 485 10.64 -3.07 27.94
C GLU A 485 12.02 -2.88 27.29
N PRO A 486 13.03 -3.65 27.73
CA PRO A 486 14.28 -3.80 27.00
C PRO A 486 14.03 -4.32 25.59
N GLY A 487 14.66 -3.68 24.60
CA GLY A 487 14.53 -4.03 23.21
C GLY A 487 14.23 -2.83 22.33
N ASP A 488 14.38 -3.03 21.02
CA ASP A 488 14.02 -2.03 20.02
C ASP A 488 12.50 -1.91 19.87
N TRP A 489 12.07 -1.01 18.98
CA TRP A 489 10.67 -0.77 18.65
C TRP A 489 9.94 -2.05 18.22
N TYR A 490 10.66 -3.00 17.60
CA TYR A 490 10.07 -4.24 17.12
C TYR A 490 9.73 -5.16 18.29
N ALA A 491 10.59 -5.26 19.30
CA ALA A 491 10.25 -5.98 20.53
C ALA A 491 8.97 -5.40 21.18
N GLY A 492 8.88 -4.08 21.30
CA GLY A 492 7.69 -3.36 21.78
C GLY A 492 6.43 -3.65 20.97
N TYR A 493 6.56 -3.61 19.64
CA TYR A 493 5.48 -3.98 18.72
C TYR A 493 5.04 -5.44 18.91
N ARG A 494 5.96 -6.38 19.06
CA ARG A 494 5.64 -7.81 19.27
C ARG A 494 4.89 -8.02 20.58
N THR A 495 5.27 -7.35 21.66
CA THR A 495 4.49 -7.39 22.90
C THR A 495 3.08 -6.83 22.70
N ALA A 496 2.92 -5.71 22.01
CA ALA A 496 1.60 -5.17 21.70
C ALA A 496 0.76 -6.15 20.84
N ALA A 497 1.29 -6.66 19.74
CA ALA A 497 0.56 -7.54 18.82
C ALA A 497 0.30 -8.93 19.42
N ASP A 498 1.32 -9.62 19.91
CA ASP A 498 1.24 -11.02 20.34
C ASP A 498 0.63 -11.16 21.73
N GLU A 499 1.06 -10.32 22.69
CA GLU A 499 0.67 -10.47 24.09
C GLU A 499 -0.63 -9.67 24.38
N VAL A 500 -0.66 -8.38 24.04
CA VAL A 500 -1.82 -7.51 24.31
C VAL A 500 -2.96 -7.82 23.36
N PHE A 501 -2.74 -7.86 22.04
CA PHE A 501 -3.79 -8.21 21.06
C PHE A 501 -3.93 -9.70 20.81
N GLY A 502 -3.02 -10.54 21.30
CA GLY A 502 -3.19 -12.00 21.24
C GLY A 502 -2.99 -12.56 19.84
N LEU A 503 -2.22 -11.89 18.98
CA LEU A 503 -1.96 -12.36 17.63
C LEU A 503 -1.21 -13.70 17.67
N HIS A 504 -1.74 -14.67 16.93
CA HIS A 504 -1.11 -15.97 16.72
C HIS A 504 -1.60 -16.55 15.40
N ASP A 505 -0.99 -17.64 14.95
CA ASP A 505 -1.55 -18.42 13.86
C ASP A 505 -2.75 -19.26 14.36
N TYR A 506 -3.93 -18.87 13.91
CA TYR A 506 -5.20 -19.56 14.11
C TYR A 506 -5.82 -20.05 12.79
N ARG A 507 -5.13 -19.85 11.66
CA ARG A 507 -5.69 -20.16 10.33
C ARG A 507 -5.54 -21.64 10.00
N ARG A 508 -6.54 -22.10 9.26
CA ARG A 508 -6.65 -23.43 8.66
C ARG A 508 -7.48 -23.29 7.39
N ASN A 509 -7.37 -24.22 6.45
CA ASN A 509 -8.23 -24.21 5.27
C ASN A 509 -9.70 -24.41 5.68
N VAL A 510 -10.65 -24.02 4.84
CA VAL A 510 -12.09 -24.13 5.15
C VAL A 510 -12.74 -25.20 4.28
N ASN A 511 -13.23 -24.81 3.10
CA ASN A 511 -13.96 -25.71 2.19
C ASN A 511 -13.04 -26.40 1.18
N ILE A 512 -11.95 -25.74 0.79
CA ILE A 512 -10.99 -26.23 -0.19
C ILE A 512 -9.56 -25.91 0.25
N SER A 513 -8.58 -26.58 -0.37
CA SER A 513 -7.17 -26.25 -0.16
C SER A 513 -6.78 -24.95 -0.89
N LEU A 514 -5.67 -24.33 -0.48
CA LEU A 514 -5.11 -23.18 -1.22
C LEU A 514 -4.65 -23.59 -2.62
N SER A 515 -4.20 -24.84 -2.79
CA SER A 515 -3.85 -25.42 -4.09
C SER A 515 -5.05 -25.47 -5.03
N ASP A 516 -6.21 -25.91 -4.54
CA ASP A 516 -7.44 -25.89 -5.34
C ASP A 516 -7.88 -24.47 -5.67
N ALA A 517 -7.69 -23.52 -4.74
CA ALA A 517 -7.96 -22.10 -5.03
C ALA A 517 -7.08 -21.57 -6.17
N ALA A 518 -5.79 -21.93 -6.21
CA ALA A 518 -4.89 -21.59 -7.31
C ALA A 518 -5.34 -22.19 -8.64
N LEU A 519 -5.72 -23.48 -8.65
CA LEU A 519 -6.25 -24.14 -9.85
C LEU A 519 -7.57 -23.50 -10.32
N ASN A 520 -8.46 -23.10 -9.40
CA ASN A 520 -9.70 -22.40 -9.73
C ASN A 520 -9.45 -21.02 -10.35
N MET A 521 -8.40 -20.32 -9.91
CA MET A 521 -7.99 -19.06 -10.51
C MET A 521 -7.36 -19.24 -11.90
N ILE A 522 -6.63 -20.35 -12.14
CA ILE A 522 -6.14 -20.68 -13.49
C ILE A 522 -7.33 -20.87 -14.45
N ASP A 523 -8.38 -21.57 -14.03
CA ASP A 523 -9.59 -21.71 -14.84
C ASP A 523 -10.28 -20.37 -15.09
N LEU A 524 -10.36 -19.50 -14.07
CA LEU A 524 -10.90 -18.15 -14.21
C LEU A 524 -10.09 -17.31 -15.21
N VAL A 525 -8.75 -17.41 -15.19
CA VAL A 525 -7.88 -16.73 -16.15
C VAL A 525 -8.15 -17.20 -17.59
N LYS A 526 -8.57 -18.45 -17.79
CA LYS A 526 -8.91 -18.97 -19.13
C LYS A 526 -10.30 -18.53 -19.62
N ASP A 527 -11.15 -18.02 -18.73
CA ASP A 527 -12.47 -17.52 -19.06
C ASP A 527 -12.39 -16.11 -19.65
N ASP A 528 -12.91 -15.92 -20.87
CA ASP A 528 -12.91 -14.59 -21.53
C ASP A 528 -13.90 -13.63 -20.85
N GLU A 529 -15.03 -14.16 -20.37
CA GLU A 529 -16.13 -13.38 -19.80
C GLU A 529 -15.81 -12.97 -18.36
N PHE A 530 -15.75 -13.95 -17.45
CA PHE A 530 -15.63 -13.73 -16.01
C PHE A 530 -14.19 -13.40 -15.59
N GLY A 531 -13.21 -13.87 -16.35
CA GLY A 531 -11.84 -13.38 -16.22
C GLY A 531 -11.71 -11.91 -16.62
N GLY A 532 -12.55 -11.42 -17.54
CA GLY A 532 -12.53 -10.03 -18.01
C GLY A 532 -11.47 -9.76 -19.08
N TRP A 533 -11.26 -10.71 -19.99
CA TRP A 533 -10.29 -10.60 -21.07
C TRP A 533 -10.91 -9.95 -22.32
N TRP A 534 -10.35 -8.82 -22.76
CA TRP A 534 -10.78 -8.16 -23.98
C TRP A 534 -9.85 -8.49 -25.16
N ARG A 535 -10.31 -9.40 -26.03
CA ARG A 535 -9.52 -9.91 -27.16
C ARG A 535 -8.94 -8.82 -28.07
N ARG A 536 -9.73 -7.81 -28.47
CA ARG A 536 -9.26 -6.70 -29.35
C ARG A 536 -8.16 -5.87 -28.69
N ALA A 537 -8.23 -5.67 -27.38
CA ALA A 537 -7.24 -4.90 -26.65
C ALA A 537 -6.03 -5.75 -26.19
N LYS A 538 -6.12 -7.09 -26.32
CA LYS A 538 -5.15 -8.07 -25.80
C LYS A 538 -4.83 -7.90 -24.32
N GLY A 539 -5.84 -7.61 -23.48
CA GLY A 539 -5.62 -7.37 -22.05
C GLY A 539 -6.88 -7.48 -21.19
N TRP A 540 -6.70 -7.32 -19.88
CA TRP A 540 -7.77 -7.41 -18.87
C TRP A 540 -8.45 -6.07 -18.64
N TYR A 541 -9.77 -6.05 -18.46
CA TYR A 541 -10.50 -4.81 -18.19
C TYR A 541 -9.94 -4.03 -16.98
N GLN A 542 -9.70 -2.74 -17.18
CA GLN A 542 -9.45 -1.78 -16.11
C GLN A 542 -10.79 -1.20 -15.65
N ILE A 543 -11.26 -1.69 -14.52
CA ILE A 543 -12.54 -1.32 -13.92
C ILE A 543 -12.68 0.17 -13.56
N GLU A 544 -11.57 0.89 -13.39
CA GLU A 544 -11.52 2.31 -13.05
C GLU A 544 -11.55 3.23 -14.27
N SER A 545 -11.52 2.66 -15.48
CA SER A 545 -11.46 3.44 -16.73
C SER A 545 -12.21 2.74 -17.86
N HIS A 546 -13.15 3.48 -18.44
CA HIS A 546 -13.86 3.07 -19.63
C HIS A 546 -12.91 2.72 -20.78
N ASN A 547 -13.27 1.73 -21.59
CA ASN A 547 -12.51 1.28 -22.77
C ASN A 547 -11.02 0.97 -22.53
N THR A 548 -10.60 0.74 -21.30
CA THR A 548 -9.18 0.53 -20.98
C THR A 548 -8.92 -0.91 -20.53
N VAL A 549 -7.77 -1.46 -20.94
CA VAL A 549 -7.20 -2.67 -20.35
C VAL A 549 -5.92 -2.37 -19.60
N THR A 550 -5.54 -3.25 -18.67
CA THR A 550 -4.26 -3.19 -17.96
C THR A 550 -3.55 -4.54 -17.95
N HIS A 551 -2.25 -4.54 -18.23
CA HIS A 551 -1.37 -5.69 -17.97
C HIS A 551 -0.60 -5.45 -16.69
N ALA A 552 -0.98 -6.14 -15.61
CA ALA A 552 -0.40 -5.91 -14.28
C ALA A 552 0.77 -6.82 -13.91
N ALA A 553 0.83 -8.04 -14.43
CA ALA A 553 1.91 -9.00 -14.17
C ALA A 553 2.13 -9.88 -15.41
N PRO A 554 2.78 -9.35 -16.46
CA PRO A 554 2.85 -10.01 -17.76
C PRO A 554 3.70 -11.29 -17.76
N ALA A 555 4.74 -11.40 -16.92
CA ALA A 555 5.60 -12.58 -16.91
C ALA A 555 4.86 -13.80 -16.34
N THR A 556 3.94 -13.57 -15.40
CA THR A 556 3.07 -14.61 -14.81
C THR A 556 2.31 -15.38 -15.89
N LEU A 557 1.79 -14.74 -16.95
CA LEU A 557 1.03 -15.46 -17.99
C LEU A 557 1.91 -16.42 -18.80
N VAL A 558 3.18 -16.09 -19.03
CA VAL A 558 4.15 -16.99 -19.67
C VAL A 558 4.56 -18.10 -18.71
N SER A 559 4.72 -17.76 -17.42
CA SER A 559 4.97 -18.71 -16.35
C SER A 559 3.84 -19.73 -16.18
N LEU A 560 2.57 -19.33 -16.25
CA LEU A 560 1.44 -20.24 -16.21
C LEU A 560 1.45 -21.24 -17.37
N TYR A 561 1.85 -20.82 -18.58
CA TYR A 561 2.01 -21.75 -19.69
C TYR A 561 3.08 -22.80 -19.35
N ARG A 562 4.22 -22.37 -18.83
CA ARG A 562 5.29 -23.28 -18.41
C ARG A 562 4.80 -24.25 -17.34
N LEU A 563 4.15 -23.74 -16.29
CA LEU A 563 3.69 -24.52 -15.15
C LEU A 563 2.57 -25.52 -15.49
N THR A 564 1.74 -25.25 -16.51
CA THR A 564 0.59 -26.12 -16.85
C THR A 564 0.86 -27.01 -18.06
N GLY A 565 1.69 -26.54 -19.00
CA GLY A 565 1.81 -27.13 -20.33
C GLY A 565 0.58 -26.92 -21.22
N ASP A 566 -0.31 -26.00 -20.87
CA ASP A 566 -1.59 -25.79 -21.56
C ASP A 566 -1.42 -24.88 -22.80
N GLU A 567 -1.51 -25.48 -23.98
CA GLU A 567 -1.42 -24.77 -25.26
C GLU A 567 -2.55 -23.76 -25.50
N ASP A 568 -3.75 -23.97 -24.92
CA ASP A 568 -4.83 -22.97 -25.00
C ASP A 568 -4.44 -21.71 -24.22
N LEU A 569 -3.81 -21.88 -23.05
CA LEU A 569 -3.29 -20.77 -22.25
C LEU A 569 -2.15 -20.05 -22.98
N TYR A 570 -1.26 -20.77 -23.66
CA TYR A 570 -0.26 -20.15 -24.53
C TYR A 570 -0.92 -19.27 -25.60
N ARG A 571 -1.79 -19.86 -26.43
CA ARG A 571 -2.38 -19.20 -27.61
C ARG A 571 -3.29 -18.04 -27.24
N ARG A 572 -4.06 -18.15 -26.16
CA ARG A 572 -5.10 -17.16 -25.81
C ARG A 572 -4.70 -16.15 -24.75
N ARG A 573 -3.59 -16.39 -24.01
CA ARG A 573 -3.12 -15.51 -22.94
C ARG A 573 -1.65 -15.14 -23.07
N ALA A 574 -0.74 -16.12 -23.06
CA ALA A 574 0.70 -15.84 -23.03
C ALA A 574 1.18 -15.13 -24.31
N LEU A 575 0.83 -15.66 -25.48
CA LEU A 575 1.21 -15.08 -26.77
C LEU A 575 0.65 -13.66 -26.96
N PRO A 576 -0.66 -13.39 -26.79
CA PRO A 576 -1.20 -12.03 -26.83
C PRO A 576 -0.55 -11.06 -25.83
N THR A 577 -0.14 -11.56 -24.66
CA THR A 577 0.57 -10.74 -23.65
C THR A 577 1.97 -10.35 -24.13
N MET A 578 2.73 -11.31 -24.67
CA MET A 578 4.03 -11.04 -25.27
C MET A 578 3.92 -10.02 -26.41
N GLN A 579 2.91 -10.18 -27.27
CA GLN A 579 2.59 -9.23 -28.35
C GLN A 579 2.25 -7.84 -27.80
N TYR A 580 1.42 -7.75 -26.75
CA TYR A 580 1.07 -6.50 -26.09
C TYR A 580 2.32 -5.76 -25.57
N ILE A 581 3.16 -6.46 -24.81
CA ILE A 581 4.34 -5.87 -24.15
C ILE A 581 5.38 -5.38 -25.16
N LEU A 582 5.46 -6.00 -26.35
CA LEU A 582 6.32 -5.54 -27.44
C LEU A 582 5.73 -4.36 -28.22
N SER A 583 4.41 -4.31 -28.38
CA SER A 583 3.75 -3.36 -29.29
C SER A 583 3.29 -2.06 -28.65
N ARG A 584 2.91 -2.07 -27.36
CA ARG A 584 2.33 -0.90 -26.68
C ARG A 584 3.33 -0.32 -25.70
N ASP A 585 3.38 1.01 -25.61
CA ASP A 585 4.34 1.72 -24.75
C ASP A 585 3.88 1.89 -23.30
N SER A 586 2.65 1.52 -22.99
CA SER A 586 2.00 1.67 -21.68
C SER A 586 1.36 0.37 -21.20
N VAL A 587 1.34 0.17 -19.88
CA VAL A 587 0.59 -0.94 -19.24
C VAL A 587 -0.91 -0.78 -19.37
N HIS A 588 -1.38 0.45 -19.55
CA HIS A 588 -2.75 0.79 -19.89
C HIS A 588 -2.88 1.02 -21.40
N PHE A 589 -3.95 0.50 -21.99
CA PHE A 589 -4.22 0.66 -23.42
C PHE A 589 -5.71 0.70 -23.68
N THR A 590 -6.12 1.52 -24.65
CA THR A 590 -7.46 1.47 -25.24
C THR A 590 -7.38 1.18 -26.74
N PRO A 591 -8.17 0.24 -27.27
CA PRO A 591 -8.35 0.11 -28.70
C PRO A 591 -9.29 1.19 -29.29
N GLU A 592 -9.88 2.05 -28.46
CA GLU A 592 -10.78 3.16 -28.83
C GLU A 592 -10.09 4.51 -28.55
N PRO A 593 -9.16 4.98 -29.41
CA PRO A 593 -8.34 6.15 -29.11
C PRO A 593 -9.13 7.48 -29.03
N ASN A 594 -10.33 7.51 -29.61
CA ASN A 594 -11.24 8.66 -29.58
C ASN A 594 -12.08 8.73 -28.29
N ASP A 595 -12.04 7.69 -27.46
CA ASP A 595 -12.68 7.64 -26.14
C ASP A 595 -11.82 6.81 -25.15
N PRO A 596 -10.66 7.36 -24.73
CA PRO A 596 -9.67 6.60 -23.97
C PRO A 596 -9.98 6.42 -22.47
N GLY A 597 -11.11 6.94 -22.00
CA GLY A 597 -11.43 6.94 -20.57
C GLY A 597 -10.48 7.82 -19.76
N ARG A 598 -10.05 7.33 -18.59
CA ARG A 598 -9.24 8.07 -17.60
C ARG A 598 -7.75 8.13 -17.96
N TYR A 599 -7.24 7.11 -18.65
CA TYR A 599 -5.82 6.97 -18.96
C TYR A 599 -5.52 7.44 -20.39
N ASN A 600 -4.24 7.69 -20.69
CA ASN A 600 -3.83 7.99 -22.07
C ASN A 600 -4.10 6.79 -22.99
N THR A 601 -4.27 7.05 -24.30
CA THR A 601 -4.63 6.04 -25.31
C THR A 601 -3.69 4.82 -25.34
N GLY A 602 -2.41 5.03 -25.02
CA GLY A 602 -1.36 4.01 -25.15
C GLY A 602 -1.08 3.72 -26.62
N PRO A 603 -0.25 4.50 -27.33
CA PRO A 603 0.01 4.24 -28.74
C PRO A 603 0.77 2.91 -28.94
N MET A 604 0.70 2.39 -30.18
CA MET A 604 1.41 1.18 -30.62
C MET A 604 2.94 1.41 -30.81
N ASN A 605 3.54 2.26 -29.98
CA ASN A 605 4.93 2.70 -30.06
C ASN A 605 5.92 1.82 -29.29
N GLY A 606 5.48 0.66 -28.78
CA GLY A 606 6.18 -0.17 -27.81
C GLY A 606 7.64 -0.53 -28.14
N PRO A 607 8.36 -1.09 -27.15
CA PRO A 607 7.82 -1.88 -26.03
C PRO A 607 7.30 -1.06 -24.86
N THR A 608 6.61 -1.73 -23.93
CA THR A 608 6.05 -1.10 -22.72
C THR A 608 7.15 -0.43 -21.88
N THR A 609 6.91 0.83 -21.51
CA THR A 609 7.90 1.67 -20.84
C THR A 609 7.93 1.48 -19.32
N PHE A 610 6.82 1.04 -18.73
CA PHE A 610 6.69 0.80 -17.29
C PHE A 610 7.68 -0.26 -16.78
N TYR A 611 7.83 -1.37 -17.49
CA TYR A 611 8.63 -2.51 -17.04
C TYR A 611 10.12 -2.35 -17.35
N GLY A 612 10.97 -2.75 -16.40
CA GLY A 612 12.43 -2.71 -16.46
C GLY A 612 13.10 -4.04 -16.84
N SER A 613 14.41 -4.08 -16.67
CA SER A 613 15.26 -5.26 -16.89
C SER A 613 14.80 -6.47 -16.07
N SER A 614 14.27 -6.30 -14.86
CA SER A 614 13.69 -7.37 -14.03
C SER A 614 12.61 -8.15 -14.78
N THR A 615 11.55 -7.48 -15.23
CA THR A 615 10.44 -8.13 -15.94
C THR A 615 10.83 -8.61 -17.34
N PHE A 616 11.64 -7.86 -18.08
CA PHE A 616 12.05 -8.25 -19.44
C PHE A 616 13.05 -9.42 -19.44
N SER A 617 13.94 -9.52 -18.45
CA SER A 617 14.79 -10.70 -18.28
C SER A 617 13.96 -11.93 -17.90
N ALA A 618 12.95 -11.77 -17.05
CA ALA A 618 12.04 -12.87 -16.72
C ALA A 618 11.30 -13.40 -17.97
N LEU A 619 10.81 -12.50 -18.84
CA LEU A 619 10.21 -12.89 -20.13
C LEU A 619 11.22 -13.58 -21.08
N ALA A 620 12.47 -13.11 -21.12
CA ALA A 620 13.52 -13.74 -21.92
C ALA A 620 13.81 -15.18 -21.46
N GLU A 621 13.95 -15.39 -20.15
CA GLU A 621 14.19 -16.71 -19.57
C GLU A 621 12.99 -17.65 -19.71
N LEU A 622 11.76 -17.17 -19.47
CA LEU A 622 10.54 -17.96 -19.61
C LEU A 622 10.28 -18.41 -21.06
N THR A 623 10.75 -17.65 -22.04
CA THR A 623 10.71 -18.04 -23.46
C THR A 623 11.87 -18.96 -23.86
N GLY A 624 12.82 -19.22 -22.96
CA GLY A 624 14.03 -19.99 -23.24
C GLY A 624 15.01 -19.29 -24.20
N GLY A 625 14.97 -17.96 -24.26
CA GLY A 625 15.78 -17.15 -25.18
C GLY A 625 15.29 -17.13 -26.63
N TYR A 626 14.15 -17.73 -26.94
CA TYR A 626 13.64 -17.84 -28.32
C TYR A 626 12.79 -16.68 -28.79
N THR A 627 12.56 -15.69 -27.93
CA THR A 627 12.08 -14.36 -28.32
C THR A 627 13.17 -13.34 -28.01
N PRO A 628 14.21 -13.18 -28.87
CA PRO A 628 15.38 -12.31 -28.59
C PRO A 628 15.04 -10.85 -28.31
N ALA A 629 13.87 -10.41 -28.77
CA ALA A 629 13.30 -9.11 -28.47
C ALA A 629 13.38 -8.78 -26.96
N PHE A 630 12.97 -9.72 -26.10
CA PHE A 630 12.96 -9.50 -24.65
C PHE A 630 14.37 -9.36 -24.08
N ALA A 631 15.31 -10.20 -24.52
CA ALA A 631 16.71 -10.11 -24.12
C ALA A 631 17.34 -8.77 -24.52
N LYS A 632 17.09 -8.29 -25.74
CA LYS A 632 17.57 -6.98 -26.24
C LYS A 632 17.00 -5.80 -25.45
N ILE A 633 15.76 -5.92 -24.97
CA ILE A 633 15.12 -4.88 -24.14
C ILE A 633 15.65 -4.93 -22.70
N ALA A 634 15.86 -6.14 -22.16
CA ALA A 634 16.42 -6.35 -20.83
C ALA A 634 17.89 -5.90 -20.73
N LEU A 635 18.65 -6.04 -21.83
CA LEU A 635 20.06 -5.69 -21.96
C LEU A 635 20.27 -4.60 -23.03
N PRO A 636 19.98 -3.32 -22.71
CA PRO A 636 20.24 -2.20 -23.60
C PRO A 636 21.68 -2.19 -24.18
N PRO A 637 21.88 -1.85 -25.47
CA PRO A 637 23.20 -1.86 -26.11
C PRO A 637 24.22 -0.87 -25.53
N ASP A 638 23.76 0.15 -24.79
CA ASP A 638 24.62 1.13 -24.13
C ASP A 638 25.27 0.60 -22.85
N GLY A 639 25.03 -0.68 -22.51
CA GLY A 639 25.59 -1.33 -21.34
C GLY A 639 24.88 -0.98 -20.03
N LYS A 640 23.76 -0.26 -20.07
CA LYS A 640 22.96 0.08 -18.87
C LYS A 640 21.84 -0.92 -18.62
N VAL A 641 21.03 -0.63 -17.61
CA VAL A 641 19.78 -1.33 -17.30
C VAL A 641 18.57 -0.51 -17.73
N LYS A 642 17.46 -1.18 -18.03
CA LYS A 642 16.18 -0.54 -18.28
C LYS A 642 15.46 -0.35 -16.95
N ALA A 643 15.13 0.88 -16.60
CA ALA A 643 14.44 1.17 -15.36
C ALA A 643 12.96 0.73 -15.41
N THR A 644 12.50 0.11 -14.33
CA THR A 644 11.08 0.03 -14.00
C THR A 644 10.59 1.39 -13.50
N HIS A 645 9.38 1.78 -13.89
CA HIS A 645 8.75 3.04 -13.50
C HIS A 645 7.41 2.80 -12.82
N GLY A 646 6.92 3.83 -12.11
CA GLY A 646 5.56 3.84 -11.57
C GLY A 646 5.46 3.32 -10.14
N TYR A 647 4.34 2.70 -9.83
CA TYR A 647 3.90 2.41 -8.47
C TYR A 647 4.51 1.12 -7.90
N THR A 648 5.83 0.92 -7.94
CA THR A 648 6.48 -0.29 -7.40
C THR A 648 7.83 0.02 -6.75
N HIS A 649 8.39 -0.92 -6.00
CA HIS A 649 9.76 -0.84 -5.48
C HIS A 649 10.76 -1.02 -6.63
N ALA A 650 11.11 0.09 -7.27
CA ALA A 650 11.92 0.15 -8.48
C ALA A 650 13.33 0.70 -8.23
N ALA A 651 13.96 0.36 -7.09
CA ALA A 651 15.34 0.77 -6.85
C ALA A 651 16.27 0.18 -7.92
N GLU A 652 17.22 0.97 -8.43
CA GLU A 652 18.02 0.59 -9.61
C GLU A 652 18.87 -0.68 -9.37
N PHE A 653 19.25 -0.97 -8.13
CA PHE A 653 19.98 -2.21 -7.81
C PHE A 653 19.20 -3.48 -8.19
N ASN A 654 17.85 -3.42 -8.21
CA ASN A 654 17.02 -4.54 -8.65
C ASN A 654 17.29 -4.89 -10.11
N GLU A 655 17.41 -3.87 -10.95
CA GLU A 655 17.61 -4.03 -12.40
C GLU A 655 19.01 -4.56 -12.71
N TRP A 656 20.02 -4.12 -11.96
CA TRP A 656 21.38 -4.64 -12.07
C TRP A 656 21.49 -6.09 -11.58
N ALA A 657 20.78 -6.44 -10.51
CA ALA A 657 20.70 -7.81 -10.03
C ALA A 657 20.01 -8.73 -11.05
N ALA A 658 18.93 -8.28 -11.70
CA ALA A 658 18.27 -9.01 -12.77
C ALA A 658 19.21 -9.21 -13.98
N ARG A 659 19.94 -8.16 -14.36
CA ARG A 659 20.96 -8.24 -15.40
C ARG A 659 22.07 -9.24 -15.05
N TYR A 660 22.59 -9.22 -13.82
CA TYR A 660 23.57 -10.20 -13.35
C TYR A 660 23.04 -11.63 -13.44
N ARG A 661 21.80 -11.89 -13.01
CA ARG A 661 21.18 -13.22 -13.13
C ARG A 661 21.16 -13.74 -14.57
N MET A 662 20.95 -12.84 -15.53
CA MET A 662 20.90 -13.16 -16.96
C MET A 662 22.30 -13.30 -17.60
N THR A 663 23.29 -12.50 -17.20
CA THR A 663 24.62 -12.44 -17.86
C THR A 663 25.71 -13.25 -17.14
N GLY A 664 25.58 -13.44 -15.82
CA GLY A 664 26.65 -13.96 -14.96
C GLY A 664 27.86 -13.02 -14.81
N HIS A 665 27.80 -11.78 -15.32
CA HIS A 665 28.95 -10.87 -15.29
C HIS A 665 29.16 -10.28 -13.90
N ALA A 666 30.35 -10.52 -13.31
CA ALA A 666 30.67 -10.06 -11.96
C ALA A 666 30.63 -8.52 -11.78
N ASP A 667 30.81 -7.73 -12.84
CA ASP A 667 30.65 -6.27 -12.79
C ASP A 667 29.21 -5.83 -12.52
N ASP A 668 28.23 -6.54 -13.10
CA ASP A 668 26.81 -6.25 -12.88
C ASP A 668 26.44 -6.50 -11.40
N LEU A 669 26.95 -7.60 -10.80
CA LEU A 669 26.75 -7.88 -9.38
C LEU A 669 27.42 -6.83 -8.49
N ARG A 670 28.66 -6.42 -8.79
CA ARG A 670 29.35 -5.35 -8.06
C ARG A 670 28.56 -4.04 -8.08
N GLN A 671 28.00 -3.69 -9.23
CA GLN A 671 27.18 -2.49 -9.38
C GLN A 671 25.87 -2.60 -8.60
N ALA A 672 25.19 -3.75 -8.64
CA ALA A 672 24.00 -4.01 -7.83
C ALA A 672 24.30 -3.89 -6.32
N MET A 673 25.37 -4.52 -5.83
CA MET A 673 25.79 -4.46 -4.42
C MET A 673 26.09 -3.03 -3.99
N LYS A 674 26.85 -2.27 -4.79
CA LYS A 674 27.16 -0.87 -4.51
C LYS A 674 25.89 -0.04 -4.34
N LEU A 675 24.94 -0.15 -5.28
CA LEU A 675 23.68 0.59 -5.23
C LEU A 675 22.78 0.13 -4.08
N ALA A 676 22.79 -1.16 -3.74
CA ALA A 676 22.07 -1.70 -2.59
C ALA A 676 22.65 -1.19 -1.25
N ASP A 677 23.98 -1.08 -1.14
CA ASP A 677 24.64 -0.52 0.04
C ASP A 677 24.32 0.99 0.20
N GLU A 678 24.34 1.75 -0.90
CA GLU A 678 23.89 3.15 -0.91
C GLU A 678 22.40 3.27 -0.52
N TYR A 679 21.57 2.32 -0.96
CA TYR A 679 20.15 2.27 -0.62
C TYR A 679 19.94 1.97 0.87
N LEU A 680 20.64 0.99 1.44
CA LEU A 680 20.60 0.65 2.87
C LEU A 680 20.92 1.87 3.72
N GLU A 681 22.02 2.57 3.42
CA GLU A 681 22.44 3.76 4.17
C GLU A 681 21.34 4.83 4.19
N LYS A 682 20.75 5.08 3.02
CA LYS A 682 19.77 6.17 2.82
C LYS A 682 18.37 5.87 3.34
N HIS A 683 17.90 4.62 3.20
CA HIS A 683 16.49 4.26 3.40
C HIS A 683 16.25 3.35 4.60
N VAL A 684 17.26 2.60 5.06
CA VAL A 684 17.15 1.64 6.17
C VAL A 684 17.90 2.14 7.41
N ILE A 685 19.18 2.49 7.28
CA ILE A 685 20.02 2.94 8.40
C ILE A 685 19.63 4.35 8.80
N THR A 686 19.57 5.27 7.84
CA THR A 686 19.17 6.66 8.11
C THR A 686 17.64 6.77 8.20
N PRO A 687 17.08 7.16 9.36
CA PRO A 687 15.64 7.35 9.50
C PRO A 687 15.17 8.63 8.80
N SER A 688 14.10 8.50 8.01
CA SER A 688 13.43 9.65 7.41
C SER A 688 12.69 10.47 8.48
N THR A 689 12.79 11.80 8.39
CA THR A 689 12.05 12.75 9.24
C THR A 689 10.85 13.37 8.55
N ARG A 690 10.74 13.23 7.23
CA ARG A 690 9.67 13.84 6.43
C ARG A 690 8.41 12.96 6.45
N PRO A 691 7.24 13.50 6.86
CA PRO A 691 5.97 12.78 6.74
C PRO A 691 5.67 12.39 5.28
N VAL A 692 5.06 11.21 5.10
CA VAL A 692 4.75 10.64 3.76
C VAL A 692 3.46 11.25 3.18
N GLY A 693 2.47 11.52 4.02
CA GLY A 693 1.14 12.00 3.62
C GLY A 693 0.10 10.88 3.53
N TYR A 694 -1.14 11.25 3.21
CA TYR A 694 -2.33 10.38 3.34
C TYR A 694 -2.67 9.56 2.08
N GLN A 695 -2.15 9.96 0.92
CA GLN A 695 -2.43 9.32 -0.38
C GLN A 695 -1.43 8.23 -0.81
N PRO A 696 -0.14 8.25 -0.43
CA PRO A 696 0.80 7.23 -0.91
C PRO A 696 0.47 5.81 -0.42
N PHE A 697 0.88 4.80 -1.19
CA PHE A 697 0.66 3.39 -0.88
C PHE A 697 1.48 2.95 0.33
N TRP A 698 0.83 2.24 1.26
CA TRP A 698 1.50 1.72 2.46
C TRP A 698 2.66 0.78 2.11
N LEU A 699 2.38 -0.19 1.24
CA LEU A 699 3.31 -1.24 0.83
C LEU A 699 4.53 -0.73 0.03
N LEU A 700 4.60 0.57 -0.26
CA LEU A 700 5.69 1.17 -1.07
C LEU A 700 6.33 2.39 -0.41
N SER A 701 5.52 3.33 0.08
CA SER A 701 6.03 4.65 0.48
C SER A 701 6.37 4.73 1.97
N PHE A 702 5.82 3.80 2.76
CA PHE A 702 6.05 3.75 4.19
C PHE A 702 7.23 2.83 4.54
N VAL A 703 7.44 1.80 3.74
CA VAL A 703 8.50 0.79 3.90
C VAL A 703 9.63 0.97 2.85
N PRO A 704 10.87 0.53 3.13
CA PRO A 704 11.92 0.48 2.11
C PRO A 704 11.70 -0.70 1.14
N ASP A 705 12.48 -0.77 0.06
CA ASP A 705 12.54 -1.86 -0.92
C ASP A 705 13.17 -3.12 -0.31
N TRP A 706 12.41 -3.76 0.56
CA TRP A 706 12.86 -4.89 1.36
C TRP A 706 12.85 -6.19 0.57
N GLU A 707 11.96 -6.31 -0.43
CA GLU A 707 11.91 -7.41 -1.38
C GLU A 707 13.18 -7.45 -2.24
N GLY A 708 13.64 -6.28 -2.71
CA GLY A 708 14.91 -6.16 -3.40
C GLY A 708 16.11 -6.51 -2.54
N LEU A 709 16.12 -6.07 -1.28
CA LEU A 709 17.18 -6.44 -0.34
C LEU A 709 17.18 -7.94 -0.04
N LEU A 710 16.02 -8.58 0.08
CA LEU A 710 15.93 -10.03 0.25
C LEU A 710 16.49 -10.76 -0.97
N MET A 711 16.18 -10.30 -2.18
CA MET A 711 16.76 -10.82 -3.42
C MET A 711 18.30 -10.68 -3.43
N MET A 712 18.85 -9.56 -2.95
CA MET A 712 20.29 -9.38 -2.82
C MET A 712 20.92 -10.36 -1.82
N TYR A 713 20.26 -10.65 -0.71
CA TYR A 713 20.68 -11.70 0.22
C TYR A 713 20.68 -13.08 -0.46
N GLU A 714 19.61 -13.44 -1.17
CA GLU A 714 19.52 -14.71 -1.89
C GLU A 714 20.61 -14.87 -2.96
N LEU A 715 21.05 -13.76 -3.57
CA LEU A 715 22.13 -13.74 -4.55
C LEU A 715 23.54 -13.82 -3.97
N THR A 716 23.76 -13.30 -2.76
CA THR A 716 25.11 -13.03 -2.22
C THR A 716 25.43 -13.74 -0.91
N GLY A 717 24.41 -14.11 -0.13
CA GLY A 717 24.55 -14.63 1.24
C GLY A 717 24.95 -13.57 2.27
N GLU A 718 25.00 -12.29 1.91
CA GLU A 718 25.50 -11.20 2.78
C GLU A 718 24.44 -10.75 3.79
N SER A 719 24.73 -10.90 5.09
CA SER A 719 23.73 -10.69 6.15
C SER A 719 23.17 -9.28 6.21
N ARG A 720 23.94 -8.25 5.82
CA ARG A 720 23.47 -6.85 5.81
C ARG A 720 22.22 -6.65 4.95
N TYR A 721 22.08 -7.41 3.86
CA TYR A 721 20.90 -7.35 3.01
C TYR A 721 19.72 -8.07 3.66
N LEU A 722 19.96 -9.20 4.35
CA LEU A 722 18.93 -9.89 5.13
C LEU A 722 18.42 -9.01 6.28
N ASP A 723 19.32 -8.34 7.00
CA ASP A 723 18.97 -7.45 8.10
C ASP A 723 18.13 -6.26 7.60
N GLY A 724 18.51 -5.66 6.47
CA GLY A 724 17.74 -4.59 5.85
C GLY A 724 16.37 -5.04 5.32
N ALA A 725 16.29 -6.24 4.73
CA ALA A 725 15.04 -6.85 4.30
C ALA A 725 14.11 -7.13 5.50
N ALA A 726 14.64 -7.76 6.55
CA ALA A 726 13.89 -8.04 7.77
C ALA A 726 13.40 -6.74 8.42
N TYR A 727 14.22 -5.71 8.47
CA TYR A 727 13.83 -4.39 8.97
C TYR A 727 12.64 -3.81 8.21
N GLY A 728 12.70 -3.78 6.87
CA GLY A 728 11.62 -3.22 6.05
C GLY A 728 10.33 -4.05 6.12
N ALA A 729 10.45 -5.38 6.14
CA ALA A 729 9.32 -6.30 6.29
C ALA A 729 8.65 -6.14 7.68
N ARG A 730 9.42 -5.91 8.74
CA ARG A 730 8.87 -5.60 10.08
C ARG A 730 8.13 -4.27 10.10
N GLN A 731 8.59 -3.27 9.34
CA GLN A 731 7.85 -2.02 9.18
C GLN A 731 6.55 -2.24 8.41
N LEU A 732 6.53 -3.14 7.43
CA LEU A 732 5.29 -3.53 6.73
C LEU A 732 4.27 -4.14 7.70
N MET A 733 4.73 -4.98 8.64
CA MET A 733 3.87 -5.65 9.64
C MET A 733 3.02 -4.67 10.45
N THR A 734 3.54 -3.49 10.79
CA THR A 734 2.81 -2.50 11.61
C THR A 734 1.55 -1.98 10.91
N GLY A 735 1.45 -2.14 9.59
CA GLY A 735 0.28 -1.84 8.77
C GLY A 735 -0.70 -2.99 8.55
N ILE A 736 -0.46 -4.16 9.12
CA ILE A 736 -1.32 -5.34 9.00
C ILE A 736 -2.20 -5.45 10.25
N TRP A 737 -3.48 -5.76 10.09
CA TRP A 737 -4.45 -5.76 11.19
C TRP A 737 -4.16 -6.85 12.21
N THR A 738 -4.17 -6.46 13.49
CA THR A 738 -4.06 -7.34 14.66
C THR A 738 -5.29 -7.25 15.57
N GLN A 739 -6.30 -6.48 15.16
CA GLN A 739 -7.52 -6.19 15.91
C GLN A 739 -8.78 -6.22 15.02
N PRO A 740 -9.99 -6.23 15.61
CA PRO A 740 -10.27 -6.57 17.01
C PRO A 740 -10.03 -8.05 17.29
N ARG A 741 -9.84 -8.41 18.58
CA ARG A 741 -9.86 -9.81 18.99
C ARG A 741 -11.20 -10.43 18.62
N PHE A 742 -11.19 -11.54 17.90
CA PHE A 742 -12.41 -12.28 17.58
C PHE A 742 -12.85 -13.16 18.76
N PRO A 743 -14.16 -13.32 18.98
CA PRO A 743 -14.67 -14.24 20.00
C PRO A 743 -14.47 -15.70 19.58
N GLN A 744 -14.50 -16.61 20.55
CA GLN A 744 -14.65 -18.03 20.25
C GLN A 744 -16.07 -18.31 19.69
N GLY A 745 -16.16 -19.15 18.66
CA GLY A 745 -17.43 -19.52 18.03
C GLY A 745 -17.75 -18.66 16.80
N ASP A 746 -19.05 -18.42 16.60
CA ASP A 746 -19.58 -17.84 15.35
C ASP A 746 -19.95 -16.35 15.49
N THR A 747 -19.92 -15.65 14.36
CA THR A 747 -20.45 -14.30 14.18
C THR A 747 -21.58 -14.30 13.14
N THR A 748 -22.43 -13.28 13.17
CA THR A 748 -23.45 -13.07 12.12
C THR A 748 -22.82 -12.47 10.88
N ILE A 749 -23.12 -13.04 9.72
CA ILE A 749 -22.79 -12.53 8.40
C ILE A 749 -24.06 -11.98 7.76
N PHE A 750 -23.94 -10.86 7.04
CA PHE A 750 -25.06 -10.14 6.39
C PHE A 750 -26.28 -9.89 7.29
N PRO A 751 -26.13 -9.27 8.48
CA PRO A 751 -27.25 -8.99 9.35
C PRO A 751 -28.35 -8.19 8.62
N GLY A 752 -29.58 -8.69 8.66
CA GLY A 752 -30.73 -8.13 7.95
C GLY A 752 -30.64 -8.20 6.42
N GLY A 753 -29.80 -9.09 5.87
CA GLY A 753 -29.57 -9.23 4.42
C GLY A 753 -28.78 -8.07 3.80
N LYS A 754 -27.95 -7.38 4.59
CA LYS A 754 -27.20 -6.19 4.15
C LYS A 754 -25.70 -6.34 4.29
N TYR A 755 -24.96 -5.59 3.48
CA TYR A 755 -23.51 -5.45 3.57
C TYR A 755 -23.13 -3.97 3.51
N ASP A 756 -23.17 -3.31 4.67
CA ASP A 756 -22.95 -1.86 4.82
C ASP A 756 -21.45 -1.47 4.82
N GLY A 757 -20.57 -2.38 4.37
CA GLY A 757 -19.12 -2.23 4.48
C GLY A 757 -18.50 -1.39 3.38
N ASP A 758 -18.86 -1.66 2.12
CA ASP A 758 -18.20 -1.05 0.96
C ASP A 758 -18.98 0.17 0.45
N PRO A 759 -18.41 1.40 0.42
CA PRO A 759 -19.07 2.54 -0.20
C PRO A 759 -19.31 2.33 -1.70
N TRP A 760 -18.61 1.37 -2.33
CA TRP A 760 -18.87 0.98 -3.71
C TRP A 760 -20.01 0.00 -3.87
N HIS A 761 -20.70 -0.43 -2.80
CA HIS A 761 -21.73 -1.47 -2.82
C HIS A 761 -22.63 -1.42 -4.08
N ASN A 762 -23.21 -0.28 -4.45
CA ASN A 762 -24.09 -0.16 -5.63
C ASN A 762 -23.44 0.43 -6.91
N HIS A 763 -22.12 0.63 -6.92
CA HIS A 763 -21.42 1.20 -8.07
C HIS A 763 -21.21 0.15 -9.15
N LEU A 764 -21.59 0.48 -10.39
CA LEU A 764 -21.20 -0.30 -11.55
C LEU A 764 -19.73 -0.01 -11.89
N ILE A 765 -19.01 -1.02 -12.36
CA ILE A 765 -17.60 -0.92 -12.70
C ILE A 765 -17.38 -1.06 -14.21
N ALA A 766 -16.31 -0.47 -14.74
CA ALA A 766 -16.04 -0.52 -16.18
C ALA A 766 -15.69 -1.95 -16.63
N ARG A 767 -16.24 -2.33 -17.77
CA ARG A 767 -16.00 -3.60 -18.47
C ARG A 767 -15.86 -3.30 -19.96
N GLY A 768 -14.77 -2.62 -20.30
CA GLY A 768 -14.55 -2.04 -21.62
C GLY A 768 -15.58 -0.94 -21.88
N PRO A 769 -16.45 -1.08 -22.90
CA PRO A 769 -17.44 -0.06 -23.25
C PRO A 769 -18.72 -0.10 -22.41
N PHE A 770 -18.81 -0.99 -21.41
CA PHE A 770 -20.00 -1.12 -20.57
C PHE A 770 -19.67 -0.89 -19.10
N TYR A 771 -20.68 -0.57 -18.31
CA TYR A 771 -20.61 -0.56 -16.86
C TYR A 771 -21.52 -1.67 -16.32
N SER A 772 -20.94 -2.59 -15.57
CA SER A 772 -21.66 -3.74 -15.01
C SER A 772 -20.95 -4.24 -13.77
N ARG A 773 -21.68 -4.80 -12.80
CA ARG A 773 -21.12 -5.48 -11.64
C ARG A 773 -21.84 -6.81 -11.44
N LEU A 774 -21.09 -7.87 -11.16
CA LEU A 774 -21.62 -9.22 -11.07
C LEU A 774 -22.68 -9.32 -9.97
N GLY A 775 -23.90 -9.72 -10.33
CA GLY A 775 -25.04 -9.82 -9.40
C GLY A 775 -25.75 -8.50 -9.09
N PHE A 776 -25.50 -7.41 -9.84
CA PHE A 776 -26.17 -6.11 -9.65
C PHE A 776 -27.24 -5.77 -10.71
N PRO A 777 -28.30 -5.03 -10.35
CA PRO A 777 -28.65 -4.59 -8.99
C PRO A 777 -28.98 -5.78 -8.06
N LEU A 778 -28.68 -5.63 -6.77
CA LEU A 778 -28.91 -6.70 -5.80
C LEU A 778 -30.39 -7.01 -5.69
N ARG A 779 -30.71 -8.30 -5.60
CA ARG A 779 -32.04 -8.79 -5.24
C ARG A 779 -32.13 -8.93 -3.71
N ASP A 780 -33.34 -8.85 -3.16
CA ASP A 780 -33.57 -8.94 -1.71
C ASP A 780 -33.04 -10.25 -1.07
N ASP A 781 -32.91 -11.31 -1.87
CA ASP A 781 -32.39 -12.62 -1.48
C ASP A 781 -30.89 -12.83 -1.80
N SER A 782 -30.21 -11.82 -2.36
CA SER A 782 -28.81 -11.94 -2.79
C SER A 782 -27.83 -12.07 -1.61
N LEU A 783 -28.21 -11.57 -0.44
CA LEU A 783 -27.44 -11.65 0.79
C LEU A 783 -28.32 -12.25 1.88
N THR A 784 -28.00 -13.48 2.30
CA THR A 784 -28.75 -14.18 3.35
C THR A 784 -28.02 -14.09 4.68
N GLU A 785 -28.71 -13.63 5.73
CA GLU A 785 -28.17 -13.63 7.08
C GLU A 785 -27.90 -15.07 7.55
N HIS A 786 -26.70 -15.33 8.04
CA HIS A 786 -26.33 -16.64 8.60
C HIS A 786 -25.16 -16.51 9.58
N LYS A 787 -24.71 -17.65 10.13
CA LYS A 787 -23.58 -17.72 11.07
C LYS A 787 -22.35 -18.32 10.40
N ALA A 788 -21.19 -17.73 10.67
CA ALA A 788 -19.89 -18.27 10.27
C ALA A 788 -18.89 -18.14 11.43
N PRO A 789 -17.86 -19.02 11.52
CA PRO A 789 -16.85 -18.91 12.56
C PRO A 789 -16.17 -17.54 12.55
N ALA A 790 -16.10 -16.87 13.69
CA ALA A 790 -15.61 -15.50 13.78
C ALA A 790 -14.17 -15.36 13.27
N TRP A 791 -13.31 -16.33 13.59
CA TRP A 791 -11.91 -16.36 13.11
C TRP A 791 -11.79 -16.36 11.58
N GLN A 792 -12.75 -16.97 10.87
CA GLN A 792 -12.70 -17.15 9.41
C GLN A 792 -12.83 -15.80 8.70
N VAL A 793 -13.81 -15.00 9.12
CA VAL A 793 -14.16 -13.70 8.52
C VAL A 793 -13.44 -12.51 9.18
N SER A 794 -12.51 -12.78 10.10
CA SER A 794 -11.78 -11.75 10.83
C SER A 794 -10.87 -10.92 9.91
N ALA A 795 -10.79 -9.61 10.21
CA ALA A 795 -9.87 -8.66 9.60
C ALA A 795 -8.39 -8.93 9.92
N ILE A 796 -8.09 -9.63 11.02
CA ILE A 796 -6.71 -9.89 11.45
C ILE A 796 -5.93 -10.61 10.34
N GLY A 797 -4.76 -10.06 9.99
CA GLY A 797 -3.90 -10.51 8.89
C GLY A 797 -4.13 -9.81 7.56
N LEU A 798 -5.18 -9.00 7.40
CA LEU A 798 -5.37 -8.20 6.19
C LEU A 798 -4.55 -6.91 6.25
N GLY A 799 -4.09 -6.46 5.08
CA GLY A 799 -3.46 -5.17 4.89
C GLY A 799 -4.43 -4.15 4.31
N PHE A 800 -3.89 -3.00 3.92
CA PHE A 800 -4.61 -1.91 3.27
C PHE A 800 -3.74 -1.27 2.19
N GLU A 801 -4.36 -0.55 1.26
CA GLU A 801 -3.66 -0.02 0.09
C GLU A 801 -2.98 1.33 0.38
N GLN A 802 -3.77 2.31 0.83
CA GLN A 802 -3.33 3.67 1.15
C GLN A 802 -4.03 4.13 2.42
N PRO A 803 -3.48 5.10 3.18
CA PRO A 803 -4.23 5.68 4.29
C PRO A 803 -5.61 6.20 3.91
N SER A 804 -5.74 6.73 2.70
CA SER A 804 -7.01 7.12 2.08
C SER A 804 -8.07 6.01 1.95
N THR A 805 -7.68 4.73 1.93
CA THR A 805 -8.62 3.61 1.81
C THR A 805 -9.31 3.25 3.12
N LEU A 806 -8.76 3.67 4.27
CA LEU A 806 -9.40 3.56 5.58
C LEU A 806 -10.36 4.74 5.86
N GLY A 807 -11.22 5.02 4.88
CA GLY A 807 -12.04 6.24 4.80
C GLY A 807 -12.99 6.48 5.97
N ASN A 808 -13.83 7.51 5.83
CA ASN A 808 -14.79 7.87 6.88
C ASN A 808 -16.01 6.96 6.94
N ASP A 809 -16.32 6.22 5.86
CA ASP A 809 -17.53 5.42 5.70
C ASP A 809 -17.18 3.94 5.48
N GLY A 810 -16.63 3.29 6.53
CA GLY A 810 -16.15 1.91 6.47
C GLY A 810 -14.71 1.80 5.96
N ASN A 811 -13.89 1.02 6.67
CA ASN A 811 -12.49 0.83 6.30
C ASN A 811 -12.34 -0.32 5.29
N ARG A 812 -11.72 -0.01 4.15
CA ARG A 812 -11.42 -0.99 3.11
C ARG A 812 -10.04 -1.60 3.35
N LEU A 813 -10.04 -2.89 3.63
CA LEU A 813 -8.85 -3.74 3.68
C LEU A 813 -8.72 -4.49 2.35
N ILE A 814 -7.56 -5.10 2.10
CA ILE A 814 -7.27 -5.79 0.84
C ILE A 814 -6.93 -7.27 1.03
N TYR A 815 -7.41 -8.11 0.11
CA TYR A 815 -7.03 -9.52 0.03
C TYR A 815 -5.69 -9.75 -0.68
N GLN A 816 -5.17 -8.74 -1.38
CA GLN A 816 -3.94 -8.81 -2.14
C GLN A 816 -2.70 -8.75 -1.23
N ALA A 817 -2.18 -9.92 -0.83
CA ALA A 817 -1.08 -10.05 0.12
C ALA A 817 0.22 -10.53 -0.55
N VAL A 818 0.69 -9.79 -1.56
CA VAL A 818 1.87 -10.14 -2.38
C VAL A 818 3.17 -10.35 -1.58
N TRP A 819 3.25 -9.79 -0.38
CA TRP A 819 4.39 -9.92 0.54
C TRP A 819 4.41 -11.25 1.33
N ALA A 820 3.29 -11.99 1.36
CA ALA A 820 3.15 -13.18 2.20
C ALA A 820 4.16 -14.32 1.88
N PRO A 821 4.48 -14.64 0.61
CA PRO A 821 5.49 -15.65 0.29
C PRO A 821 6.90 -15.28 0.81
N GLU A 822 7.30 -14.03 0.63
CA GLU A 822 8.62 -13.56 1.08
C GLU A 822 8.71 -13.49 2.61
N PHE A 823 7.58 -13.29 3.31
CA PHE A 823 7.53 -13.47 4.76
C PHE A 823 7.83 -14.92 5.16
N LEU A 824 7.36 -15.94 4.43
CA LEU A 824 7.73 -17.33 4.72
C LEU A 824 9.23 -17.56 4.55
N ARG A 825 9.86 -16.95 3.53
CA ARG A 825 11.31 -17.02 3.34
C ARG A 825 12.08 -16.27 4.43
N LEU A 826 11.63 -15.10 4.84
CA LEU A 826 12.19 -14.38 5.99
C LEU A 826 12.06 -15.19 7.29
N ALA A 827 10.92 -15.86 7.53
CA ALA A 827 10.75 -16.74 8.69
C ALA A 827 11.82 -17.84 8.70
N ARG A 828 12.12 -18.42 7.54
CA ARG A 828 13.18 -19.43 7.39
C ARG A 828 14.57 -18.86 7.62
N TYR A 829 14.92 -17.74 6.97
CA TYR A 829 16.27 -17.19 7.01
C TYR A 829 16.60 -16.53 8.35
N THR A 830 15.62 -15.93 9.02
CA THR A 830 15.83 -15.20 10.28
C THR A 830 15.44 -16.02 11.52
N GLY A 831 14.65 -17.09 11.36
CA GLY A 831 14.03 -17.83 12.45
C GLY A 831 12.86 -17.11 13.14
N ASP A 832 12.51 -15.90 12.68
CA ASP A 832 11.45 -15.09 13.26
C ASP A 832 10.06 -15.56 12.80
N LYS A 833 9.39 -16.33 13.66
CA LYS A 833 8.05 -16.91 13.39
C LYS A 833 6.93 -15.87 13.27
N ALA A 834 7.20 -14.60 13.58
CA ALA A 834 6.27 -13.52 13.30
C ALA A 834 5.92 -13.49 11.81
N PHE A 835 6.93 -13.61 10.94
CA PHE A 835 6.69 -13.55 9.50
C PHE A 835 5.77 -14.68 9.03
N GLU A 836 5.98 -15.92 9.49
CA GLU A 836 5.08 -17.05 9.20
C GLU A 836 3.66 -16.77 9.72
N THR A 837 3.53 -16.24 10.94
CA THR A 837 2.23 -15.93 11.55
C THR A 837 1.45 -14.92 10.71
N TYR A 838 2.08 -13.85 10.23
CA TYR A 838 1.41 -12.84 9.41
C TYR A 838 1.06 -13.39 8.02
N ALA A 839 1.98 -14.10 7.38
CA ALA A 839 1.75 -14.74 6.08
C ALA A 839 0.56 -15.70 6.12
N ARG A 840 0.51 -16.58 7.14
CA ARG A 840 -0.60 -17.53 7.31
C ARG A 840 -1.93 -16.81 7.57
N ASN A 841 -1.93 -15.80 8.44
CA ASN A 841 -3.12 -14.98 8.71
C ASN A 841 -3.64 -14.21 7.51
N ALA A 842 -2.79 -13.85 6.55
CA ALA A 842 -3.17 -13.18 5.32
C ALA A 842 -3.71 -14.10 4.23
N THR A 843 -3.42 -15.40 4.27
CA THR A 843 -3.65 -16.31 3.13
C THR A 843 -4.52 -17.51 3.44
N VAL A 844 -4.20 -18.29 4.47
CA VAL A 844 -4.75 -19.64 4.67
C VAL A 844 -6.25 -19.58 5.02
N GLY A 845 -7.07 -20.30 4.25
CA GLY A 845 -8.52 -20.44 4.48
C GLY A 845 -9.39 -19.22 4.17
N ARG A 846 -8.86 -18.18 3.52
CA ARG A 846 -9.63 -16.94 3.27
C ARG A 846 -10.55 -16.99 2.06
N TRP A 847 -10.18 -17.71 1.01
CA TRP A 847 -10.95 -17.77 -0.24
C TRP A 847 -10.80 -19.11 -0.94
N ALA A 848 -11.70 -19.36 -1.90
CA ALA A 848 -11.75 -20.58 -2.69
C ALA A 848 -11.47 -20.36 -4.20
N ASN A 849 -11.43 -19.10 -4.62
CA ASN A 849 -11.04 -18.61 -5.95
C ASN A 849 -10.64 -17.14 -5.78
N TYR A 850 -10.45 -16.37 -6.86
CA TYR A 850 -10.13 -14.95 -6.76
C TYR A 850 -11.19 -14.20 -5.92
N PRO A 851 -10.79 -13.59 -4.79
CA PRO A 851 -11.75 -13.05 -3.83
C PRO A 851 -12.21 -11.64 -4.15
N GLY A 852 -11.79 -11.04 -5.28
CA GLY A 852 -11.84 -9.60 -5.49
C GLY A 852 -10.69 -8.88 -4.76
N TYR A 853 -10.78 -7.55 -4.64
CA TYR A 853 -9.68 -6.73 -4.13
C TYR A 853 -9.95 -6.17 -2.73
N TYR A 854 -11.05 -5.45 -2.56
CA TYR A 854 -11.41 -4.79 -1.31
C TYR A 854 -12.32 -5.67 -0.46
N VAL A 855 -12.19 -5.57 0.86
CA VAL A 855 -13.15 -6.11 1.82
C VAL A 855 -13.39 -5.06 2.89
N ALA A 856 -14.64 -4.88 3.26
CA ALA A 856 -15.05 -3.77 4.11
C ALA A 856 -16.10 -4.18 5.17
N GLY A 857 -16.30 -5.49 5.35
CA GLY A 857 -17.17 -6.08 6.35
C GLY A 857 -16.91 -7.58 6.47
N HIS A 858 -17.50 -8.20 7.49
CA HIS A 858 -17.48 -9.66 7.60
C HIS A 858 -18.25 -10.29 6.43
N MET A 859 -17.56 -11.10 5.61
CA MET A 859 -18.13 -11.79 4.46
C MET A 859 -17.45 -13.15 4.25
N ASP A 860 -18.21 -14.11 3.73
CA ASP A 860 -17.73 -15.46 3.43
C ASP A 860 -18.09 -15.94 2.00
N LEU A 861 -18.73 -15.08 1.18
CA LEU A 861 -19.06 -15.38 -0.23
C LEU A 861 -17.83 -15.87 -1.02
N VAL A 862 -16.66 -15.31 -0.71
CA VAL A 862 -15.36 -15.65 -1.34
C VAL A 862 -14.86 -17.06 -1.00
N ASN A 863 -15.46 -17.74 -0.02
CA ASN A 863 -15.17 -19.14 0.31
C ASN A 863 -15.86 -20.14 -0.62
N SER A 864 -16.64 -19.68 -1.61
CA SER A 864 -17.13 -20.50 -2.71
C SER A 864 -16.24 -20.39 -3.95
N PRO A 865 -15.84 -21.50 -4.59
CA PRO A 865 -15.14 -21.48 -5.88
C PRO A 865 -15.90 -20.75 -6.99
N SER A 866 -17.24 -20.70 -6.88
CA SER A 866 -18.13 -20.08 -7.87
C SER A 866 -18.28 -18.56 -7.71
N TYR A 867 -17.72 -17.97 -6.64
CA TYR A 867 -17.87 -16.55 -6.33
C TYR A 867 -17.60 -15.60 -7.52
N PRO A 868 -16.46 -15.70 -8.25
CA PRO A 868 -16.19 -14.80 -9.36
C PRO A 868 -17.03 -15.05 -10.61
N PHE A 869 -17.87 -16.10 -10.62
CA PHE A 869 -18.77 -16.44 -11.73
C PHE A 869 -20.24 -16.09 -11.43
N VAL A 870 -20.64 -16.13 -10.15
CA VAL A 870 -22.04 -15.99 -9.73
C VAL A 870 -22.29 -14.70 -8.95
N GLY A 871 -21.32 -14.28 -8.12
CA GLY A 871 -21.49 -13.14 -7.21
C GLY A 871 -22.52 -13.39 -6.10
N PRO A 872 -23.16 -12.33 -5.57
CA PRO A 872 -22.94 -10.93 -5.94
C PRO A 872 -21.54 -10.46 -5.56
N ASP A 873 -20.92 -9.65 -6.42
CA ASP A 873 -19.60 -9.07 -6.15
C ASP A 873 -19.70 -8.03 -5.02
N GLN A 874 -19.26 -8.38 -3.82
CA GLN A 874 -19.19 -7.51 -2.64
C GLN A 874 -17.76 -7.05 -2.30
N SER A 875 -16.78 -7.46 -3.10
CA SER A 875 -15.35 -7.25 -2.85
C SER A 875 -14.62 -6.49 -3.96
N VAL A 876 -15.36 -6.09 -4.99
CA VAL A 876 -14.88 -5.42 -6.20
C VAL A 876 -13.92 -6.33 -6.98
N ILE A 877 -14.44 -7.01 -7.99
CA ILE A 877 -13.64 -7.85 -8.88
C ILE A 877 -12.81 -6.95 -9.82
N TYR A 878 -11.56 -6.71 -9.45
CA TYR A 878 -10.54 -6.13 -10.33
C TYR A 878 -10.01 -7.19 -11.28
N TYR A 879 -10.48 -7.23 -12.53
CA TYR A 879 -10.09 -8.25 -13.52
C TYR A 879 -8.57 -8.32 -13.76
N HIS A 880 -7.92 -7.17 -13.94
CA HIS A 880 -6.47 -7.09 -14.14
C HIS A 880 -5.65 -7.43 -12.87
N HIS A 881 -6.28 -7.58 -11.70
CA HIS A 881 -5.61 -8.03 -10.47
C HIS A 881 -5.68 -9.56 -10.28
N ILE A 882 -6.47 -10.29 -11.08
CA ILE A 882 -6.55 -11.76 -10.99
C ILE A 882 -5.16 -12.38 -11.20
N VAL A 883 -4.43 -11.91 -12.22
CA VAL A 883 -3.11 -12.44 -12.59
C VAL A 883 -2.07 -12.24 -11.48
N PRO A 884 -1.84 -11.01 -10.94
CA PRO A 884 -0.91 -10.86 -9.83
C PRO A 884 -1.38 -11.60 -8.57
N HIS A 885 -2.70 -11.71 -8.31
CA HIS A 885 -3.21 -12.50 -7.18
C HIS A 885 -2.84 -13.98 -7.30
N LEU A 886 -3.03 -14.57 -8.46
CA LEU A 886 -2.64 -15.95 -8.76
C LEU A 886 -1.12 -16.13 -8.64
N SER A 887 -0.34 -15.17 -9.12
CA SER A 887 1.12 -15.21 -9.07
C SER A 887 1.64 -15.41 -7.64
N TRP A 888 1.25 -14.54 -6.70
CA TRP A 888 1.73 -14.64 -5.33
C TRP A 888 1.14 -15.84 -4.59
N VAL A 889 -0.05 -16.33 -4.95
CA VAL A 889 -0.62 -17.56 -4.36
C VAL A 889 0.18 -18.80 -4.79
N ILE A 890 0.64 -18.86 -6.04
CA ILE A 890 1.57 -19.91 -6.49
C ILE A 890 2.89 -19.81 -5.72
N ASP A 891 3.46 -18.61 -5.60
CA ASP A 891 4.69 -18.41 -4.83
C ASP A 891 4.51 -18.78 -3.35
N TYR A 892 3.36 -18.47 -2.73
CA TYR A 892 3.06 -18.87 -1.36
C TYR A 892 3.16 -20.39 -1.17
N LEU A 893 2.57 -21.16 -2.08
CA LEU A 893 2.62 -22.62 -2.01
C LEU A 893 4.07 -23.14 -2.10
N VAL A 894 4.88 -22.54 -2.98
CA VAL A 894 6.29 -22.90 -3.14
C VAL A 894 7.10 -22.50 -1.91
N ALA A 895 6.92 -21.28 -1.41
CA ALA A 895 7.58 -20.75 -0.22
C ALA A 895 7.20 -21.52 1.07
N ASP A 896 5.95 -21.99 1.20
CA ASP A 896 5.54 -22.87 2.32
C ASP A 896 6.24 -24.22 2.23
N ALA A 897 6.41 -24.78 1.03
CA ALA A 897 7.20 -26.00 0.84
C ALA A 897 8.70 -25.79 1.14
N GLU A 898 9.27 -24.66 0.74
CA GLU A 898 10.65 -24.27 1.09
C GLU A 898 10.83 -24.14 2.61
N LEU A 899 9.92 -23.43 3.29
CA LEU A 899 9.94 -23.25 4.75
C LEU A 899 9.83 -24.59 5.47
N LEU A 900 8.79 -25.38 5.15
CA LEU A 900 8.50 -26.63 5.86
C LEU A 900 9.51 -27.74 5.56
N SER A 901 10.20 -27.71 4.41
CA SER A 901 11.26 -28.68 4.10
C SER A 901 12.65 -28.26 4.58
N ASP A 902 12.77 -27.06 5.16
CA ASP A 902 14.04 -26.39 5.44
C ASP A 902 14.92 -26.25 4.18
N GLY A 903 14.28 -25.96 3.04
CA GLY A 903 14.86 -25.83 1.69
C GLY A 903 15.52 -27.07 1.14
N ARG A 904 15.07 -28.24 1.57
CA ARG A 904 15.29 -29.46 0.81
C ARG A 904 14.42 -29.51 -0.44
N ILE A 905 13.34 -28.72 -0.50
CA ILE A 905 12.55 -28.46 -1.70
C ILE A 905 12.78 -27.02 -2.11
N VAL A 906 13.31 -26.81 -3.32
CA VAL A 906 13.58 -25.48 -3.88
C VAL A 906 13.33 -25.50 -5.38
N PHE A 907 12.61 -24.49 -5.88
CA PHE A 907 12.41 -24.30 -7.31
C PHE A 907 12.97 -22.94 -7.75
N PRO A 908 13.76 -22.87 -8.82
CA PRO A 908 14.25 -21.60 -9.34
C PRO A 908 13.11 -20.65 -9.70
N SER A 909 13.22 -19.41 -9.24
CA SER A 909 12.27 -18.32 -9.54
C SER A 909 12.93 -17.17 -10.27
N LEU A 910 12.16 -16.50 -11.12
CA LEU A 910 12.47 -15.17 -11.64
C LEU A 910 11.63 -14.14 -10.87
N ARG A 911 11.94 -12.85 -10.99
CA ARG A 911 11.18 -11.76 -10.35
C ARG A 911 10.58 -10.87 -11.43
N GLU A 912 9.32 -10.46 -11.26
CA GLU A 912 8.72 -9.39 -12.05
C GLU A 912 8.24 -8.25 -11.14
N ASN A 913 8.52 -7.02 -11.53
CA ASN A 913 7.92 -5.84 -10.90
C ASN A 913 6.58 -5.57 -11.59
N GLY A 914 5.47 -5.97 -10.97
CA GLY A 914 4.14 -5.73 -11.52
C GLY A 914 3.70 -4.25 -11.47
N TYR A 915 2.57 -3.95 -12.13
CA TYR A 915 1.84 -2.70 -11.96
C TYR A 915 1.35 -2.56 -10.52
N ALA A 916 1.37 -1.36 -9.96
CA ALA A 916 1.19 -1.16 -8.51
C ALA A 916 2.21 -1.97 -7.70
N TYR A 917 1.93 -2.22 -6.43
CA TYR A 917 2.84 -2.92 -5.54
C TYR A 917 2.93 -4.43 -5.82
N PHE A 918 2.46 -4.91 -6.98
CA PHE A 918 2.38 -6.33 -7.32
C PHE A 918 3.72 -6.91 -7.77
N ASP A 919 4.75 -6.73 -6.95
CA ASP A 919 6.00 -7.47 -7.07
C ASP A 919 5.77 -8.96 -6.79
N GLY A 920 6.47 -9.84 -7.50
CA GLY A 920 6.27 -11.28 -7.34
C GLY A 920 7.32 -12.14 -8.02
N LYS A 921 7.46 -13.36 -7.49
CA LYS A 921 8.27 -14.43 -8.08
C LYS A 921 7.44 -15.26 -9.08
N VAL A 922 8.05 -15.61 -10.21
CA VAL A 922 7.45 -16.47 -11.25
C VAL A 922 8.33 -17.69 -11.53
N PHE A 923 7.72 -18.81 -11.90
CA PHE A 923 8.35 -20.13 -11.95
C PHE A 923 8.25 -20.79 -13.33
N GLY A 924 8.87 -21.96 -13.50
CA GLY A 924 8.73 -22.78 -14.71
C GLY A 924 9.73 -22.50 -15.85
N HIS A 925 10.70 -21.60 -15.63
CA HIS A 925 11.81 -21.41 -16.58
C HIS A 925 12.87 -22.52 -16.49
N ALA A 926 13.10 -23.07 -15.29
CA ALA A 926 14.10 -24.10 -15.02
C ALA A 926 13.57 -25.14 -14.00
N PRO A 927 14.13 -26.38 -13.99
CA PRO A 927 13.77 -27.37 -13.00
C PRO A 927 14.43 -27.06 -11.64
N GLY A 928 13.80 -27.51 -10.57
CA GLY A 928 14.32 -27.44 -9.21
C GLY A 928 14.69 -28.80 -8.64
N ARG A 929 14.71 -28.86 -7.31
CA ARG A 929 15.10 -30.04 -6.54
C ARG A 929 14.07 -30.36 -5.46
N ILE A 930 13.84 -31.65 -5.27
CA ILE A 930 13.01 -32.21 -4.20
C ILE A 930 13.87 -33.20 -3.42
N PHE A 931 14.35 -32.81 -2.24
CA PHE A 931 15.32 -33.56 -1.45
C PHE A 931 16.59 -33.91 -2.27
N ASP A 932 16.78 -35.20 -2.57
CA ASP A 932 17.86 -35.76 -3.35
C ASP A 932 17.52 -35.88 -4.86
N ALA A 933 16.27 -35.64 -5.24
CA ALA A 933 15.85 -35.67 -6.64
C ALA A 933 16.09 -34.31 -7.31
N GLU A 934 17.03 -34.30 -8.27
CA GLU A 934 17.30 -33.17 -9.14
C GLU A 934 16.37 -33.17 -10.37
N ASP A 935 16.46 -32.12 -11.19
CA ASP A 935 15.75 -31.93 -12.46
C ASP A 935 14.22 -32.07 -12.34
N CYS A 936 13.66 -31.58 -11.23
CA CYS A 936 12.23 -31.64 -10.95
C CYS A 936 11.50 -30.40 -11.49
N TRP A 937 10.57 -30.60 -12.41
CA TRP A 937 9.70 -29.54 -12.94
C TRP A 937 8.43 -29.41 -12.12
N LEU A 938 8.12 -28.20 -11.67
CA LEU A 938 6.78 -27.88 -11.17
C LEU A 938 5.75 -28.10 -12.28
N TRP A 939 4.64 -28.74 -11.93
CA TRP A 939 3.60 -29.04 -12.90
C TRP A 939 2.23 -28.90 -12.25
N PHE A 940 1.51 -27.82 -12.56
CA PHE A 940 0.18 -27.51 -12.08
C PHE A 940 -0.86 -28.10 -13.03
N THR A 941 -1.39 -29.27 -12.66
CA THR A 941 -2.41 -29.95 -13.45
C THR A 941 -3.53 -30.47 -12.56
N ARG A 942 -4.77 -30.42 -13.05
CA ARG A 942 -5.91 -30.98 -12.33
C ARG A 942 -5.86 -32.50 -12.37
N GLY A 943 -6.08 -33.13 -11.23
CA GLY A 943 -6.36 -34.57 -11.15
C GLY A 943 -5.15 -35.51 -11.23
N ALA A 944 -3.91 -35.02 -11.37
CA ALA A 944 -2.73 -35.89 -11.27
C ALA A 944 -2.61 -36.53 -9.88
N ALA A 945 -2.79 -35.72 -8.83
CA ALA A 945 -2.98 -36.17 -7.45
C ALA A 945 -4.24 -35.49 -6.89
N VAL A 946 -5.21 -36.29 -6.45
CA VAL A 946 -6.45 -35.79 -5.80
C VAL A 946 -6.36 -36.09 -4.31
N VAL A 947 -6.44 -35.04 -3.50
CA VAL A 947 -6.29 -35.13 -2.04
C VAL A 947 -7.63 -34.89 -1.37
N SER A 948 -8.08 -35.83 -0.52
CA SER A 948 -9.45 -35.80 0.02
C SER A 948 -9.67 -34.84 1.19
N ASN A 949 -8.60 -34.36 1.82
CA ASN A 949 -8.67 -33.46 2.96
C ASN A 949 -8.23 -32.03 2.54
N PRO A 950 -9.12 -31.03 2.59
CA PRO A 950 -8.79 -29.65 2.19
C PRO A 950 -7.74 -28.99 3.09
N GLN A 951 -7.42 -29.54 4.26
CA GLN A 951 -6.30 -29.06 5.09
C GLN A 951 -4.92 -29.34 4.48
N ILE A 952 -4.83 -30.21 3.49
CA ILE A 952 -3.56 -30.60 2.88
C ILE A 952 -3.39 -29.84 1.56
N ASN A 953 -2.56 -28.79 1.60
CA ASN A 953 -2.12 -28.13 0.38
C ASN A 953 -1.22 -29.08 -0.40
N THR A 954 -1.34 -29.06 -1.72
CA THR A 954 -0.60 -29.94 -2.64
C THR A 954 0.12 -29.13 -3.72
N LEU A 955 1.40 -29.42 -3.93
CA LEU A 955 2.15 -29.07 -5.13
C LEU A 955 2.52 -30.35 -5.87
N THR A 956 2.53 -30.31 -7.19
CA THR A 956 2.94 -31.44 -8.02
C THR A 956 4.14 -31.10 -8.87
N ALA A 957 5.02 -32.08 -9.03
CA ALA A 957 6.21 -31.96 -9.83
C ALA A 957 6.59 -33.31 -10.45
N TYR A 958 7.49 -33.32 -11.42
CA TYR A 958 8.02 -34.56 -11.98
C TYR A 958 9.45 -34.38 -12.48
N ASN A 959 10.16 -35.48 -12.61
CA ASN A 959 11.40 -35.55 -13.39
C ASN A 959 11.30 -36.69 -14.41
N THR A 960 12.42 -37.06 -15.04
CA THR A 960 12.45 -38.08 -16.11
C THR A 960 11.92 -39.46 -15.72
N SER A 961 11.82 -39.79 -14.42
CA SER A 961 11.42 -41.13 -13.96
C SER A 961 10.40 -41.13 -12.81
N LYS A 962 10.17 -40.00 -12.16
CA LYS A 962 9.32 -39.88 -10.97
C LYS A 962 8.30 -38.78 -11.10
N PHE A 963 7.12 -39.02 -10.52
CA PHE A 963 6.15 -37.99 -10.17
C PHE A 963 6.18 -37.74 -8.66
N PHE A 964 5.99 -36.49 -8.26
CA PHE A 964 6.02 -36.03 -6.88
C PHE A 964 4.72 -35.30 -6.55
N ALA A 965 4.06 -35.68 -5.45
CA ALA A 965 3.05 -34.86 -4.79
C ALA A 965 3.58 -34.39 -3.43
N ILE A 966 3.85 -33.09 -3.32
CA ILE A 966 4.34 -32.41 -2.12
C ILE A 966 3.11 -31.96 -1.33
N LEU A 967 2.94 -32.50 -0.13
CA LEU A 967 1.75 -32.36 0.70
C LEU A 967 2.11 -31.61 1.99
N ALA A 968 1.46 -30.48 2.24
CA ALA A 968 1.69 -29.64 3.41
C ALA A 968 0.43 -29.52 4.26
N ASN A 969 0.49 -30.03 5.50
CA ASN A 969 -0.60 -29.88 6.47
C ASN A 969 -0.71 -28.41 6.91
N GLN A 970 -1.87 -27.79 6.67
CA GLN A 970 -2.16 -26.41 7.07
C GLN A 970 -2.82 -26.30 8.44
N ASP A 971 -3.12 -27.41 9.11
CA ASP A 971 -3.61 -27.42 10.49
C ASP A 971 -2.44 -27.59 11.48
N ARG A 972 -2.62 -27.07 12.70
CA ARG A 972 -1.71 -27.26 13.83
C ARG A 972 -2.00 -28.54 14.60
N ARG A 973 -2.87 -29.39 14.04
CA ARG A 973 -3.22 -30.72 14.54
C ARG A 973 -2.85 -31.75 13.49
N GLU A 974 -2.68 -32.99 13.93
CA GLU A 974 -2.55 -34.12 13.02
C GLU A 974 -3.76 -34.20 12.08
N GLN A 975 -3.51 -34.50 10.81
CA GLN A 975 -4.53 -34.65 9.78
C GLN A 975 -4.32 -35.97 9.04
N THR A 976 -5.42 -36.66 8.73
CA THR A 976 -5.42 -37.84 7.84
C THR A 976 -5.97 -37.44 6.49
N THR A 977 -5.41 -38.00 5.42
CA THR A 977 -5.85 -37.77 4.05
C THR A 977 -5.66 -38.99 3.17
N SER A 978 -6.43 -39.08 2.10
CA SER A 978 -6.20 -40.01 1.01
C SER A 978 -5.68 -39.26 -0.22
N VAL A 979 -4.74 -39.89 -0.94
CA VAL A 979 -4.11 -39.35 -2.14
C VAL A 979 -4.38 -40.31 -3.29
N ALA A 980 -5.30 -39.95 -4.18
CA ALA A 980 -5.61 -40.73 -5.37
C ALA A 980 -4.72 -40.27 -6.53
N LEU A 981 -3.97 -41.21 -7.12
CA LEU A 981 -3.00 -40.94 -8.18
C LEU A 981 -3.56 -41.34 -9.54
N SER A 982 -3.55 -40.42 -10.51
CA SER A 982 -4.08 -40.67 -11.85
C SER A 982 -3.07 -41.41 -12.73
N GLN A 983 -3.39 -42.67 -13.06
CA GLN A 983 -2.62 -43.44 -14.06
C GLN A 983 -2.56 -42.72 -15.41
N GLN A 984 -3.67 -42.11 -15.84
CA GLN A 984 -3.76 -41.44 -17.13
C GLN A 984 -2.85 -40.20 -17.20
N ALA A 985 -2.77 -39.43 -16.11
CA ALA A 985 -1.95 -38.22 -16.07
C ALA A 985 -0.47 -38.52 -15.83
N ILE A 986 -0.15 -39.50 -14.97
CA ILE A 986 1.23 -39.78 -14.53
C ILE A 986 1.92 -40.84 -15.42
N GLY A 987 1.16 -41.74 -16.05
CA GLY A 987 1.68 -42.74 -16.98
C GLY A 987 2.38 -43.95 -16.35
N PHE A 988 2.25 -44.18 -15.03
CA PHE A 988 2.87 -45.34 -14.37
C PHE A 988 2.12 -46.67 -14.64
N ASP A 989 2.80 -47.83 -14.53
CA ASP A 989 2.15 -49.16 -14.63
C ASP A 989 1.61 -49.61 -13.26
N PRO A 990 0.28 -49.64 -13.03
CA PRO A 990 -0.31 -50.03 -11.74
C PRO A 990 -0.11 -51.51 -11.38
N ARG A 991 0.38 -52.34 -12.32
CA ARG A 991 0.79 -53.72 -12.03
C ARG A 991 2.18 -53.76 -11.39
N LYS A 992 3.03 -52.76 -11.65
CA LYS A 992 4.39 -52.65 -11.12
C LYS A 992 4.46 -51.76 -9.89
N VAL A 993 3.72 -50.65 -9.87
CA VAL A 993 3.67 -49.72 -8.73
C VAL A 993 2.59 -50.19 -7.75
N LYS A 994 3.01 -50.90 -6.70
CA LYS A 994 2.14 -51.38 -5.60
C LYS A 994 2.26 -50.57 -4.31
N SER A 995 3.31 -49.78 -4.19
CA SER A 995 3.54 -48.84 -3.12
C SER A 995 4.14 -47.56 -3.68
N VAL A 996 4.09 -46.50 -2.88
CA VAL A 996 4.76 -45.22 -3.12
C VAL A 996 5.75 -44.95 -2.01
N THR A 997 6.81 -44.23 -2.36
CA THR A 997 7.74 -43.70 -1.36
C THR A 997 7.14 -42.44 -0.76
N VAL A 998 7.03 -42.38 0.57
CA VAL A 998 6.62 -41.18 1.30
C VAL A 998 7.79 -40.67 2.09
N ARG A 999 8.26 -39.47 1.74
CA ARG A 999 9.42 -38.83 2.34
C ARG A 999 9.00 -37.62 3.15
N SER A 1000 9.56 -37.46 4.34
CA SER A 1000 9.44 -36.25 5.14
C SER A 1000 10.83 -35.75 5.54
N ASN A 1001 10.86 -34.69 6.33
CA ASN A 1001 12.08 -34.22 6.97
C ASN A 1001 12.71 -35.24 7.92
N ASP A 1002 11.88 -36.13 8.48
CA ASP A 1002 12.21 -37.04 9.57
C ASP A 1002 12.57 -38.46 9.09
N GLY A 1003 12.27 -38.78 7.82
CA GLY A 1003 12.58 -40.08 7.25
C GLY A 1003 11.82 -40.42 5.98
N VAL A 1004 11.99 -41.67 5.56
CA VAL A 1004 11.38 -42.25 4.37
C VAL A 1004 10.62 -43.50 4.76
N GLN A 1005 9.42 -43.69 4.22
CA GLN A 1005 8.62 -44.90 4.40
C GLN A 1005 7.98 -45.34 3.09
N GLN A 1006 7.60 -46.62 3.00
CA GLN A 1006 6.81 -47.15 1.90
C GLN A 1006 5.34 -47.24 2.31
N VAL A 1007 4.45 -46.71 1.48
CA VAL A 1007 3.00 -46.76 1.69
C VAL A 1007 2.33 -47.53 0.56
N GLU A 1008 1.53 -48.53 0.90
CA GLU A 1008 0.81 -49.36 -0.07
C GLU A 1008 -0.22 -48.53 -0.86
N LEU A 1009 -0.30 -48.75 -2.17
CA LEU A 1009 -1.36 -48.22 -3.03
C LEU A 1009 -2.51 -49.23 -3.12
N LYS A 1010 -3.65 -48.88 -2.54
CA LYS A 1010 -4.89 -49.66 -2.67
C LYS A 1010 -5.77 -49.00 -3.70
N GLN A 1011 -5.97 -49.68 -4.84
CA GLN A 1011 -6.75 -49.16 -5.98
C GLN A 1011 -6.27 -47.77 -6.45
N GLY A 1012 -4.95 -47.53 -6.44
CA GLY A 1012 -4.35 -46.24 -6.84
C GLY A 1012 -4.43 -45.14 -5.77
N VAL A 1013 -4.83 -45.48 -4.55
CA VAL A 1013 -4.97 -44.52 -3.43
C VAL A 1013 -3.96 -44.86 -2.32
N ALA A 1014 -3.21 -43.85 -1.87
CA ALA A 1014 -2.38 -43.90 -0.66
C ALA A 1014 -3.14 -43.26 0.51
N GLN A 1015 -3.05 -43.86 1.71
CA GLN A 1015 -3.60 -43.29 2.96
C GLN A 1015 -2.45 -42.75 3.80
N LEU A 1016 -2.54 -41.49 4.22
CA LEU A 1016 -1.46 -40.78 4.91
C LEU A 1016 -1.97 -40.06 6.15
N THR A 1017 -1.12 -40.02 7.16
CA THR A 1017 -1.30 -39.20 8.37
C THR A 1017 -0.13 -38.24 8.46
N LEU A 1018 -0.43 -36.94 8.55
CA LEU A 1018 0.55 -35.87 8.63
C LEU A 1018 0.42 -35.20 10.00
N GLY A 1019 1.54 -35.05 10.71
CA GLY A 1019 1.60 -34.31 11.97
C GLY A 1019 1.28 -32.81 11.80
N PRO A 1020 1.14 -32.07 12.91
CA PRO A 1020 0.95 -30.62 12.90
C PRO A 1020 1.96 -29.91 12.00
N ARG A 1021 1.48 -29.12 11.02
CA ARG A 1021 2.34 -28.39 10.08
C ARG A 1021 3.41 -29.25 9.38
N GLN A 1022 3.21 -30.56 9.29
CA GLN A 1022 4.18 -31.45 8.64
C GLN A 1022 4.06 -31.36 7.12
N LEU A 1023 5.20 -31.45 6.45
CA LEU A 1023 5.30 -31.64 5.01
C LEU A 1023 5.78 -33.07 4.71
N VAL A 1024 5.13 -33.73 3.74
CA VAL A 1024 5.55 -35.02 3.18
C VAL A 1024 5.51 -34.97 1.66
N VAL A 1025 6.32 -35.78 0.99
CA VAL A 1025 6.37 -35.93 -0.46
C VAL A 1025 6.03 -37.37 -0.81
N VAL A 1026 5.02 -37.56 -1.63
CA VAL A 1026 4.68 -38.85 -2.24
C VAL A 1026 5.42 -38.96 -3.57
N GLU A 1027 6.36 -39.90 -3.67
CA GLU A 1027 7.12 -40.20 -4.89
C GLU A 1027 6.55 -41.45 -5.57
N VAL A 1028 6.25 -41.31 -6.86
CA VAL A 1028 5.75 -42.40 -7.72
C VAL A 1028 6.83 -42.71 -8.76
N ASP A 1029 7.47 -43.86 -8.62
CA ASP A 1029 8.47 -44.36 -9.56
C ASP A 1029 7.84 -44.85 -10.88
N GLY A 1030 8.60 -44.74 -11.97
CA GLY A 1030 8.18 -45.20 -13.29
C GLY A 1030 7.11 -44.32 -13.93
N ALA A 1031 7.09 -43.03 -13.58
CA ALA A 1031 6.24 -42.05 -14.24
C ALA A 1031 6.70 -41.80 -15.69
N HIS A 1032 5.75 -41.57 -16.58
CA HIS A 1032 5.99 -41.26 -17.99
C HIS A 1032 5.25 -39.97 -18.33
N ILE A 1033 5.86 -38.84 -17.95
CA ILE A 1033 5.31 -37.51 -18.14
C ILE A 1033 6.20 -36.77 -19.15
N ASP A 1034 5.57 -36.30 -20.22
CA ASP A 1034 6.23 -35.55 -21.29
C ASP A 1034 5.47 -34.26 -21.57
N ILE A 1035 5.90 -33.17 -20.92
CA ILE A 1035 5.34 -31.84 -21.13
C ILE A 1035 6.29 -31.08 -22.05
N ALA A 1036 5.84 -30.80 -23.27
CA ALA A 1036 6.62 -30.01 -24.25
C ALA A 1036 7.10 -28.68 -23.63
N ALA A 1037 6.26 -28.09 -22.77
CA ALA A 1037 6.58 -26.87 -22.02
C ALA A 1037 7.85 -26.96 -21.15
N HIS A 1038 8.33 -28.15 -20.79
CA HIS A 1038 9.50 -28.36 -19.93
C HIS A 1038 10.73 -28.87 -20.67
N HIS A 1039 10.68 -29.00 -21.99
CA HIS A 1039 11.87 -29.39 -22.76
C HIS A 1039 12.89 -28.28 -22.66
N VAL A 1040 14.01 -28.54 -21.96
CA VAL A 1040 15.15 -27.62 -21.93
C VAL A 1040 15.83 -27.69 -23.29
N PRO A 1041 15.78 -26.62 -24.08
CA PRO A 1041 16.49 -26.59 -25.33
C PRO A 1041 17.99 -26.46 -25.06
N THR A 1042 18.82 -27.07 -25.91
CA THR A 1042 20.18 -26.55 -26.15
C THR A 1042 20.08 -25.06 -26.42
N GLN A 1043 20.96 -24.24 -25.81
CA GLN A 1043 20.94 -22.78 -25.96
C GLN A 1043 20.64 -22.39 -27.42
N PRO A 1044 19.75 -21.42 -27.66
CA PRO A 1044 19.51 -20.92 -29.00
C PRO A 1044 20.86 -20.65 -29.67
N ALA A 1045 21.04 -21.09 -30.93
CA ALA A 1045 22.15 -20.55 -31.72
C ALA A 1045 21.96 -19.02 -31.72
N GLY A 1046 23.04 -18.22 -31.64
CA GLY A 1046 22.88 -16.76 -31.73
C GLY A 1046 22.06 -16.35 -32.97
N GLU A 1047 21.57 -15.11 -33.00
CA GLU A 1047 20.80 -14.63 -34.17
C GLU A 1047 21.57 -14.93 -35.46
N GLY A 1048 20.91 -15.62 -36.40
CA GLY A 1048 21.48 -15.89 -37.73
C GLY A 1048 21.53 -14.62 -38.58
N GLU A 1049 21.86 -14.76 -39.87
CA GLU A 1049 21.90 -13.62 -40.81
C GLU A 1049 20.51 -12.98 -41.04
N THR A 1050 19.41 -13.70 -40.77
CA THR A 1050 18.06 -13.17 -40.91
C THR A 1050 17.60 -12.46 -39.63
N PRO A 1051 17.11 -11.21 -39.70
CA PRO A 1051 16.65 -10.49 -38.52
C PRO A 1051 15.47 -11.16 -37.81
N THR A 1052 15.51 -11.18 -36.48
CA THR A 1052 14.40 -11.62 -35.60
C THR A 1052 13.44 -10.49 -35.23
N GLN A 1053 13.81 -9.26 -35.59
CA GLN A 1053 13.00 -8.06 -35.50
C GLN A 1053 13.29 -7.17 -36.69
N ALA A 1054 12.29 -6.44 -37.16
CA ALA A 1054 12.45 -5.48 -38.24
C ALA A 1054 11.52 -4.28 -38.04
N ALA A 1055 11.93 -3.12 -38.55
CA ALA A 1055 11.10 -1.92 -38.55
C ALA A 1055 11.26 -1.15 -39.86
N MET A 1056 10.16 -0.66 -40.41
CA MET A 1056 10.12 0.21 -41.59
C MET A 1056 9.38 1.49 -41.26
N LYS A 1057 9.92 2.64 -41.67
CA LYS A 1057 9.28 3.95 -41.49
C LYS A 1057 8.95 4.56 -42.85
N VAL A 1058 7.68 4.88 -43.08
CA VAL A 1058 7.19 5.55 -44.29
C VAL A 1058 6.17 6.60 -43.86
N ASP A 1059 6.32 7.83 -44.34
CA ASP A 1059 5.42 8.96 -44.04
C ASP A 1059 5.12 9.18 -42.55
N GLY A 1060 6.13 8.98 -41.70
CA GLY A 1060 6.01 9.14 -40.25
C GLY A 1060 5.35 7.98 -39.52
N ILE A 1061 4.75 7.02 -40.23
CA ILE A 1061 4.23 5.76 -39.68
C ILE A 1061 5.36 4.74 -39.61
N VAL A 1062 5.45 4.02 -38.49
CA VAL A 1062 6.39 2.92 -38.31
C VAL A 1062 5.63 1.60 -38.29
N VAL A 1063 6.08 0.65 -39.10
CA VAL A 1063 5.63 -0.74 -39.02
C VAL A 1063 6.76 -1.56 -38.43
N LYS A 1064 6.46 -2.34 -37.39
CA LYS A 1064 7.43 -3.19 -36.69
C LYS A 1064 7.01 -4.65 -36.80
N ALA A 1065 7.99 -5.53 -36.73
CA ALA A 1065 7.83 -6.98 -36.75
C ALA A 1065 8.76 -7.62 -35.72
N ALA A 1066 8.31 -8.68 -35.05
CA ALA A 1066 9.12 -9.48 -34.14
C ALA A 1066 8.74 -10.96 -34.24
N ALA A 1067 9.75 -11.84 -34.20
CA ALA A 1067 9.55 -13.27 -34.02
C ALA A 1067 9.29 -13.57 -32.55
N ILE A 1068 8.20 -14.28 -32.27
CA ILE A 1068 7.84 -14.75 -30.93
C ILE A 1068 7.84 -16.27 -30.94
N ALA A 1069 8.60 -16.86 -30.03
CA ALA A 1069 8.62 -18.30 -29.81
C ALA A 1069 8.99 -18.59 -28.36
N THR A 1070 8.46 -19.70 -27.86
CA THR A 1070 8.89 -20.32 -26.61
C THR A 1070 9.66 -21.59 -26.96
N GLY A 1071 10.62 -22.00 -26.13
CA GLY A 1071 11.39 -23.23 -26.35
C GLY A 1071 10.62 -24.52 -26.62
N PRO A 1072 9.40 -24.71 -26.12
CA PRO A 1072 8.49 -25.82 -26.44
C PRO A 1072 8.00 -25.83 -27.89
N MET A 1073 7.91 -24.68 -28.55
CA MET A 1073 7.60 -24.59 -29.98
C MET A 1073 8.87 -24.88 -30.81
N ILE A 1074 9.52 -26.03 -30.56
CA ILE A 1074 10.79 -26.39 -31.21
C ILE A 1074 10.67 -26.33 -32.73
N ASP A 1075 9.47 -26.58 -33.26
CA ASP A 1075 9.24 -26.67 -34.71
C ASP A 1075 8.51 -25.44 -35.29
N SER A 1076 7.93 -24.54 -34.48
CA SER A 1076 7.12 -23.40 -34.96
C SER A 1076 7.41 -22.07 -34.26
N TRP A 1077 7.03 -20.95 -34.88
CA TRP A 1077 7.13 -19.62 -34.28
C TRP A 1077 6.01 -18.70 -34.81
N ASP A 1078 5.76 -17.59 -34.11
CA ASP A 1078 4.74 -16.62 -34.49
C ASP A 1078 5.42 -15.33 -34.99
N ALA A 1079 5.12 -14.94 -36.23
CA ALA A 1079 5.53 -13.65 -36.80
C ALA A 1079 4.50 -12.59 -36.41
N TYR A 1080 4.86 -11.73 -35.46
CA TYR A 1080 3.98 -10.67 -34.97
C TYR A 1080 4.37 -9.31 -35.56
N LEU A 1081 3.38 -8.63 -36.14
CA LEU A 1081 3.58 -7.33 -36.78
C LEU A 1081 2.55 -6.32 -36.31
N TRP A 1082 2.99 -5.06 -36.19
CA TRP A 1082 2.11 -3.98 -35.77
C TRP A 1082 2.51 -2.65 -36.41
N CYS A 1083 1.52 -1.77 -36.54
CA CYS A 1083 1.66 -0.47 -37.17
C CYS A 1083 1.35 0.64 -36.15
N THR A 1084 2.14 1.72 -36.16
CA THR A 1084 1.92 2.89 -35.29
C THR A 1084 0.85 3.84 -35.79
N ALA A 1085 0.25 3.57 -36.96
CA ALA A 1085 -0.78 4.43 -37.54
C ALA A 1085 -2.02 4.50 -36.62
N THR A 1086 -2.54 5.71 -36.44
CA THR A 1086 -3.85 5.93 -35.81
C THR A 1086 -4.97 5.93 -36.86
N GLU A 1087 -6.24 5.92 -36.41
CA GLU A 1087 -7.41 5.99 -37.31
C GLU A 1087 -7.43 7.27 -38.18
N ASP A 1088 -6.82 8.36 -37.69
CA ASP A 1088 -6.65 9.61 -38.45
C ASP A 1088 -5.57 9.52 -39.54
N GLN A 1089 -4.72 8.49 -39.52
CA GLN A 1089 -3.61 8.31 -40.46
C GLN A 1089 -3.89 7.18 -41.46
N ALA A 1090 -4.64 6.15 -41.04
CA ALA A 1090 -4.99 5.01 -41.88
C ALA A 1090 -6.43 4.54 -41.59
N LYS A 1091 -7.24 4.37 -42.65
CA LYS A 1091 -8.59 3.78 -42.60
C LYS A 1091 -8.57 2.25 -42.62
N ALA A 1092 -7.52 1.69 -43.23
CA ALA A 1092 -7.29 0.26 -43.32
C ALA A 1092 -5.81 0.02 -43.52
N VAL A 1093 -5.29 -1.04 -42.92
CA VAL A 1093 -3.91 -1.52 -43.09
C VAL A 1093 -3.97 -2.93 -43.66
N THR A 1094 -3.31 -3.16 -44.78
CA THR A 1094 -3.17 -4.47 -45.41
C THR A 1094 -1.76 -4.98 -45.24
N PHE A 1095 -1.64 -6.12 -44.60
CA PHE A 1095 -0.43 -6.87 -44.43
C PHE A 1095 -0.29 -7.95 -45.50
N GLU A 1096 0.83 -7.98 -46.21
CA GLU A 1096 1.16 -9.02 -47.17
C GLU A 1096 2.34 -9.86 -46.67
N VAL A 1097 2.21 -11.19 -46.66
CA VAL A 1097 3.26 -12.13 -46.23
C VAL A 1097 3.48 -13.25 -47.23
N ASP A 1098 4.72 -13.72 -47.33
CA ASP A 1098 5.09 -14.94 -48.03
C ASP A 1098 5.92 -15.83 -47.10
N THR A 1099 5.35 -16.98 -46.73
CA THR A 1099 5.96 -18.02 -45.89
C THR A 1099 6.61 -19.14 -46.72
N GLY A 1100 6.75 -18.94 -48.04
CA GLY A 1100 7.26 -19.94 -49.00
C GLY A 1100 6.18 -20.58 -49.87
N SER A 1101 4.90 -20.32 -49.60
CA SER A 1101 3.74 -20.76 -50.41
C SER A 1101 3.17 -19.66 -51.32
N GLY A 1102 3.85 -18.53 -51.43
CA GLY A 1102 3.38 -17.35 -52.17
C GLY A 1102 2.73 -16.29 -51.27
N TRP A 1103 2.54 -15.10 -51.82
CA TRP A 1103 2.01 -13.95 -51.10
C TRP A 1103 0.54 -14.11 -50.70
N GLN A 1104 0.25 -13.88 -49.42
CA GLN A 1104 -1.08 -13.81 -48.82
C GLN A 1104 -1.31 -12.41 -48.26
N SER A 1105 -2.55 -11.93 -48.27
CA SER A 1105 -2.92 -10.57 -47.81
C SER A 1105 -3.98 -10.62 -46.70
N TYR A 1106 -3.77 -9.83 -45.65
CA TYR A 1106 -4.66 -9.67 -44.50
C TYR A 1106 -4.95 -8.19 -44.29
N THR A 1107 -6.21 -7.78 -44.32
CA THR A 1107 -6.58 -6.38 -44.13
C THR A 1107 -7.30 -6.19 -42.80
N ASP A 1108 -6.79 -5.29 -41.97
CA ASP A 1108 -7.47 -4.77 -40.79
C ASP A 1108 -8.02 -3.37 -41.08
N LYS A 1109 -9.25 -3.12 -40.64
CA LYS A 1109 -9.96 -1.84 -40.82
C LYS A 1109 -10.24 -1.15 -39.49
N GLN A 1110 -9.75 -1.71 -38.39
CA GLN A 1110 -10.03 -1.22 -37.05
C GLN A 1110 -8.73 -1.11 -36.26
N TYR A 1111 -8.52 0.03 -35.59
CA TYR A 1111 -7.37 0.19 -34.71
C TYR A 1111 -7.54 -0.70 -33.45
N PRO A 1112 -6.46 -1.28 -32.89
CA PRO A 1112 -5.08 -1.25 -33.37
C PRO A 1112 -4.80 -2.15 -34.58
N PHE A 1113 -3.94 -1.68 -35.48
CA PHE A 1113 -3.55 -2.42 -36.68
C PHE A 1113 -2.38 -3.38 -36.37
N GLU A 1114 -2.70 -4.64 -36.10
CA GLU A 1114 -1.73 -5.67 -35.72
C GLU A 1114 -2.10 -7.05 -36.30
N PHE A 1115 -1.08 -7.84 -36.64
CA PHE A 1115 -1.22 -9.13 -37.31
C PHE A 1115 -0.34 -10.19 -36.66
N ASP A 1116 -0.87 -11.41 -36.60
CA ASP A 1116 -0.19 -12.59 -36.06
C ASP A 1116 -0.22 -13.70 -37.11
N VAL A 1117 0.96 -14.18 -37.51
CA VAL A 1117 1.11 -15.20 -38.55
C VAL A 1117 1.89 -16.40 -37.99
N PRO A 1118 1.23 -17.54 -37.74
CA PRO A 1118 1.90 -18.74 -37.27
C PRO A 1118 2.74 -19.36 -38.40
N VAL A 1119 3.99 -19.67 -38.09
CA VAL A 1119 4.97 -20.27 -39.01
C VAL A 1119 5.31 -21.68 -38.51
N GLN A 1120 4.91 -22.68 -39.29
CA GLN A 1120 4.99 -24.11 -38.91
C GLN A 1120 6.38 -24.72 -39.03
N ASP A 1121 7.27 -24.10 -39.81
CA ASP A 1121 8.66 -24.52 -39.94
C ASP A 1121 9.56 -23.44 -39.33
N ARG A 1122 10.27 -23.81 -38.27
CA ARG A 1122 11.23 -22.94 -37.58
C ARG A 1122 12.35 -22.41 -38.47
N GLN A 1123 12.73 -23.13 -39.52
CA GLN A 1123 13.75 -22.68 -40.44
C GLN A 1123 13.19 -21.77 -41.54
N ALA A 1124 11.86 -21.66 -41.66
CA ALA A 1124 11.24 -20.78 -42.64
C ALA A 1124 11.40 -19.31 -42.25
N THR A 1125 11.70 -18.49 -43.25
CA THR A 1125 11.68 -17.04 -43.15
C THR A 1125 10.37 -16.49 -43.71
N VAL A 1126 9.85 -15.42 -43.10
CA VAL A 1126 8.66 -14.71 -43.57
C VAL A 1126 9.09 -13.44 -44.29
N LYS A 1127 8.81 -13.35 -45.60
CA LYS A 1127 8.87 -12.07 -46.31
C LYS A 1127 7.59 -11.31 -46.07
N TRP A 1128 7.70 -10.00 -45.92
CA TRP A 1128 6.55 -9.20 -45.55
C TRP A 1128 6.62 -7.76 -46.04
N ARG A 1129 5.44 -7.17 -46.28
CA ARG A 1129 5.26 -5.75 -46.61
C ARG A 1129 3.88 -5.29 -46.15
N VAL A 1130 3.73 -3.99 -45.90
CA VAL A 1130 2.47 -3.41 -45.44
C VAL A 1130 2.05 -2.30 -46.40
N SER A 1131 0.74 -2.17 -46.59
CA SER A 1131 0.13 -1.02 -47.24
C SER A 1131 -1.01 -0.48 -46.39
N TRP A 1132 -1.37 0.78 -46.57
CA TRP A 1132 -2.54 1.36 -45.92
C TRP A 1132 -3.23 2.37 -46.80
N THR A 1133 -4.53 2.53 -46.56
CA THR A 1133 -5.36 3.56 -47.19
C THR A 1133 -5.42 4.78 -46.30
N THR A 1134 -4.92 5.92 -46.77
CA THR A 1134 -5.00 7.20 -46.05
C THR A 1134 -6.46 7.68 -45.96
N PRO A 1135 -6.81 8.61 -45.05
CA PRO A 1135 -8.15 9.19 -45.01
C PRO A 1135 -8.62 9.78 -46.34
N ALA A 1136 -7.68 10.30 -47.15
CA ALA A 1136 -7.91 10.84 -48.49
C ALA A 1136 -8.08 9.77 -49.60
N GLY A 1137 -7.96 8.49 -49.26
CA GLY A 1137 -8.15 7.37 -50.20
C GLY A 1137 -6.89 6.96 -50.98
N ALA A 1138 -5.73 7.57 -50.71
CA ALA A 1138 -4.47 7.17 -51.33
C ALA A 1138 -3.94 5.89 -50.68
N THR A 1139 -3.30 5.01 -51.47
CA THR A 1139 -2.63 3.82 -50.94
C THR A 1139 -1.13 4.09 -50.82
N VAL A 1140 -0.61 3.95 -49.60
CA VAL A 1140 0.83 4.00 -49.31
C VAL A 1140 1.31 2.56 -49.07
N LYS A 1141 2.51 2.22 -49.54
CA LYS A 1141 3.08 0.87 -49.43
C LYS A 1141 4.52 0.94 -48.94
N THR A 1142 4.89 0.06 -48.02
CA THR A 1142 6.27 -0.10 -47.56
C THR A 1142 7.12 -0.85 -48.59
N GLY A 1143 8.44 -0.85 -48.38
CA GLY A 1143 9.32 -1.85 -48.99
C GLY A 1143 9.02 -3.26 -48.46
N GLU A 1144 9.85 -4.21 -48.89
CA GLU A 1144 9.82 -5.60 -48.43
C GLU A 1144 10.89 -5.81 -47.35
N ALA A 1145 10.54 -6.57 -46.32
CA ALA A 1145 11.47 -7.01 -45.28
C ALA A 1145 11.33 -8.52 -45.08
N THR A 1146 12.35 -9.13 -44.45
CA THR A 1146 12.35 -10.57 -44.12
C THR A 1146 12.52 -10.72 -42.61
N LEU A 1147 11.76 -11.63 -42.03
CA LEU A 1147 11.80 -11.99 -40.62
C LEU A 1147 12.12 -13.47 -40.50
N GLY A 1148 13.02 -13.83 -39.60
CA GLY A 1148 13.30 -15.21 -39.21
C GLY A 1148 13.20 -15.37 -37.70
N THR A 1149 13.37 -16.60 -37.23
CA THR A 1149 13.49 -16.88 -35.80
C THR A 1149 14.86 -17.47 -35.50
N VAL A 1150 15.14 -17.66 -34.21
CA VAL A 1150 16.38 -18.27 -33.76
C VAL A 1150 16.37 -19.76 -34.07
N ALA A 1151 17.42 -20.24 -34.73
CA ALA A 1151 17.61 -21.66 -35.01
C ALA A 1151 17.83 -22.43 -33.69
N GLY A 1152 17.08 -23.52 -33.49
CA GLY A 1152 17.42 -24.49 -32.46
C GLY A 1152 18.74 -25.18 -32.83
N ALA A 1153 19.63 -25.42 -31.86
CA ALA A 1153 20.79 -26.27 -32.13
C ALA A 1153 20.32 -27.67 -32.55
N LYS A 1154 20.94 -28.23 -33.60
CA LYS A 1154 20.61 -29.59 -34.08
C LYS A 1154 20.76 -30.58 -32.93
N LYS A 1155 19.73 -31.39 -32.65
CA LYS A 1155 19.87 -32.58 -31.79
C LYS A 1155 21.10 -33.37 -32.28
N PRO A 1156 22.09 -33.70 -31.44
CA PRO A 1156 23.12 -34.65 -31.83
C PRO A 1156 22.42 -35.94 -32.25
N GLY A 1157 22.78 -36.45 -33.43
CA GLY A 1157 22.16 -37.63 -34.02
C GLY A 1157 22.23 -38.81 -33.05
N LYS A 1158 21.11 -39.55 -32.96
CA LYS A 1158 20.96 -40.78 -32.16
C LYS A 1158 22.06 -41.79 -32.44
#